data_AF-A0A224XHT8-F1
#
_entry.id   AF-A0A224XHT8-F1
#
_cell.length_a   1.000
_cell.length_b   1.000
_cell.length_c   1.000
_cell.angle_alpha   90.00
_cell.angle_beta   90.00
_cell.angle_gamma   90.00
#
_symmetry.space_group_name_H-M   'P 1'
#
loop_
_entity.id
_entity.type
_entity.pdbx_description
1 polymer ?
#
loop_
_entity_poly.entity_id
_entity_poly.type
_entity_poly.pdbx_seq_one_letter_code
_entity_poly.pdbx_strand_id
1 'polypeptide(L)'
;KKNQGCLMSGSESQHLAVELADWKAKLRKQRQELEEKSESLSEAKEELECNKSLISKLKSEINELKTEARVGKAYRDEADSLREKAERAERLEAEVARYRDRLSDLDYYRSRTEELRQDNRVLEETREMLEEQLARARARVEYTVQLEADILSLKQTINELSLEREANQEKLQELFEENAQLALLSKSALHQDSSLLDEQLAESAVGEGDNSLCEQLSSNAQARALRLELENRRLASTVESLQDAALHQTNERILQLEKEKKKLSLQVEEYEDAKKKLMLHIGEMETTVKNAQRDTKKMQDIRDSLESQLQLRVEEIEMIQREKSRLEKRAIEAEELLERNKTKEVQLEEVAELKNKASNLEKEVNRLRLAVESKAVDVDKLQCELDTLTKEKSQLLKQFEEVNAQNARLCDVEKEWKELLSRYEVDKATLATLHKELVQEKMVTQRLMNTLEKLGLAVEQLSDPENAFDRIVSCPEIVRAVQERLGPIQDDDVKDLAGENARLEVELATLQSQVTSLTSQHTAQKLANSQLVAEKDELSKNHENLREQHQQLLVDQLTLQRIHEQLSGQYETICKERESLRGDLKKIKTEARTNKESIEKLEATIETKQAQIEKITADSVCLTNLRREHSKLKEDFRNLFTASEKLKLEYRNSQEENKTLKNEVRKLSLTLTELQGKMSTLTDNKTHLEVHLSKLNNEVEILKQVKMNLEEDRKSLMEHVTLLLGQYHALLTHSLEDKDHYHMEEKLFTDQVNNLCRQKEKLEEKIMEQYRKMDSCPSKKKSFGASLVRRVRKAGSDLISKSRRSWHEDAVRRGSNPGDRGGTDSDTSLEDVRTRQDGLGLGNPGTRRTVYLSGDENSACPNNDQGDNKSHTLPPETGPRSSSPQDQQLFENNTTAGTRCR
;
A
#
# COMPACT_ATOMS: atom_id res chain seq x y z
N LYS A 1 -87.30 97.87 -5.00
CA LYS A 1 -86.12 97.17 -5.59
C LYS A 1 -85.18 96.65 -4.50
N LYS A 2 -85.55 95.58 -3.78
CA LYS A 2 -84.69 94.78 -2.86
C LYS A 2 -85.36 93.41 -2.68
N ASN A 3 -85.07 92.44 -3.56
CA ASN A 3 -85.32 90.97 -3.40
C ASN A 3 -85.02 90.15 -4.69
N GLN A 4 -83.93 90.46 -5.41
CA GLN A 4 -83.48 89.66 -6.57
C GLN A 4 -81.97 89.30 -6.54
N GLY A 5 -81.20 89.77 -5.56
CA GLY A 5 -79.77 89.43 -5.42
C GLY A 5 -79.47 88.16 -4.62
N CYS A 6 -80.47 87.56 -3.95
CA CYS A 6 -80.23 86.46 -3.01
C CYS A 6 -80.18 85.07 -3.67
N LEU A 7 -80.86 84.88 -4.82
CA LEU A 7 -81.02 83.56 -5.45
C LEU A 7 -79.80 83.10 -6.27
N MET A 8 -79.05 84.03 -6.88
CA MET A 8 -77.81 83.67 -7.61
C MET A 8 -76.69 83.25 -6.67
N SER A 9 -76.48 84.02 -5.59
CA SER A 9 -75.50 83.71 -4.53
C SER A 9 -75.73 82.35 -3.88
N GLY A 10 -76.99 81.90 -3.75
CA GLY A 10 -77.32 80.56 -3.27
C GLY A 10 -76.84 79.44 -4.21
N SER A 11 -76.95 79.63 -5.53
CA SER A 11 -76.50 78.67 -6.54
C SER A 11 -74.97 78.55 -6.57
N GLU A 12 -74.27 79.69 -6.60
CA GLU A 12 -72.80 79.74 -6.58
C GLU A 12 -72.24 79.13 -5.29
N SER A 13 -72.85 79.42 -4.14
CA SER A 13 -72.51 78.82 -2.85
C SER A 13 -72.71 77.29 -2.82
N GLN A 14 -73.78 76.78 -3.47
CA GLN A 14 -74.02 75.35 -3.59
C GLN A 14 -73.00 74.66 -4.51
N HIS A 15 -72.66 75.26 -5.66
CA HIS A 15 -71.60 74.74 -6.54
C HIS A 15 -70.24 74.70 -5.82
N LEU A 16 -69.84 75.79 -5.15
CA LEU A 16 -68.61 75.84 -4.35
C LEU A 16 -68.62 74.82 -3.20
N ALA A 17 -69.78 74.56 -2.58
CA ALA A 17 -69.91 73.53 -1.54
C ALA A 17 -69.75 72.09 -2.10
N VAL A 18 -70.25 71.82 -3.31
CA VAL A 18 -70.05 70.53 -4.01
C VAL A 18 -68.60 70.37 -4.43
N GLU A 19 -67.98 71.38 -5.06
CA GLU A 19 -66.55 71.33 -5.41
C GLU A 19 -65.67 71.12 -4.17
N LEU A 20 -65.97 71.81 -3.07
CA LEU A 20 -65.26 71.64 -1.79
C LEU A 20 -65.54 70.29 -1.13
N ALA A 21 -66.69 69.65 -1.38
CA ALA A 21 -66.95 68.26 -1.00
C ALA A 21 -66.13 67.28 -1.85
N ASP A 22 -66.05 67.49 -3.17
CA ASP A 22 -65.24 66.69 -4.10
C ASP A 22 -63.73 66.82 -3.81
N TRP A 23 -63.23 68.02 -3.53
CA TRP A 23 -61.85 68.22 -3.10
C TRP A 23 -61.57 67.54 -1.75
N LYS A 24 -62.52 67.55 -0.81
CA LYS A 24 -62.44 66.77 0.44
C LYS A 24 -62.50 65.26 0.19
N ALA A 25 -63.26 64.79 -0.79
CA ALA A 25 -63.32 63.37 -1.16
C ALA A 25 -62.01 62.90 -1.81
N LYS A 26 -61.49 63.66 -2.79
CA LYS A 26 -60.17 63.45 -3.41
C LYS A 26 -59.06 63.44 -2.36
N LEU A 27 -59.06 64.39 -1.42
CA LEU A 27 -58.08 64.45 -0.32
C LEU A 27 -58.17 63.25 0.63
N ARG A 28 -59.38 62.75 0.95
CA ARG A 28 -59.53 61.50 1.73
C ARG A 28 -58.99 60.30 0.97
N LYS A 29 -59.34 60.15 -0.31
CA LYS A 29 -58.84 59.07 -1.17
C LYS A 29 -57.31 59.08 -1.26
N GLN A 30 -56.70 60.26 -1.48
CA GLN A 30 -55.25 60.41 -1.51
C GLN A 30 -54.56 60.12 -0.15
N ARG A 31 -55.24 60.36 0.98
CA ARG A 31 -54.73 59.97 2.31
C ARG A 31 -54.79 58.46 2.51
N GLN A 32 -55.92 57.83 2.24
CA GLN A 32 -56.06 56.37 2.30
C GLN A 32 -55.05 55.68 1.36
N GLU A 33 -54.94 56.14 0.12
CA GLU A 33 -53.95 55.65 -0.84
C GLU A 33 -52.48 55.88 -0.43
N LEU A 34 -52.20 56.78 0.52
CA LEU A 34 -50.87 57.01 1.08
C LEU A 34 -50.64 56.13 2.31
N GLU A 35 -51.70 55.89 3.10
CA GLU A 35 -51.73 55.02 4.27
C GLU A 35 -51.52 53.54 3.85
N GLU A 36 -52.30 53.05 2.88
CA GLU A 36 -52.15 51.72 2.25
C GLU A 36 -50.75 51.52 1.64
N LYS A 37 -50.18 52.57 1.02
CA LYS A 37 -48.80 52.56 0.48
C LYS A 37 -47.72 52.71 1.55
N SER A 38 -48.06 53.11 2.77
CA SER A 38 -47.14 53.19 3.90
C SER A 38 -47.11 51.88 4.68
N GLU A 39 -48.25 51.23 4.84
CA GLU A 39 -48.42 49.91 5.45
C GLU A 39 -47.71 48.83 4.63
N SER A 40 -48.01 48.72 3.33
CA SER A 40 -47.31 47.79 2.42
C SER A 40 -45.81 48.08 2.27
N LEU A 41 -45.38 49.32 2.50
CA LEU A 41 -43.96 49.70 2.57
C LEU A 41 -43.32 49.36 3.94
N SER A 42 -44.09 49.10 4.99
CA SER A 42 -43.60 48.50 6.25
C SER A 42 -43.45 47.00 6.08
N GLU A 43 -44.49 46.31 5.59
CA GLU A 43 -44.48 44.86 5.31
C GLU A 43 -43.28 44.48 4.43
N ALA A 44 -43.07 45.17 3.31
CA ALA A 44 -41.94 44.92 2.42
C ALA A 44 -40.55 45.22 3.05
N LYS A 45 -40.46 46.06 4.09
CA LYS A 45 -39.22 46.25 4.86
C LYS A 45 -39.01 45.13 5.88
N GLU A 46 -40.07 44.70 6.54
CA GLU A 46 -40.04 43.63 7.53
C GLU A 46 -39.69 42.29 6.85
N GLU A 47 -40.27 42.00 5.68
CA GLU A 47 -39.83 40.90 4.81
C GLU A 47 -38.36 41.05 4.39
N LEU A 48 -37.90 42.26 4.03
CA LEU A 48 -36.51 42.50 3.63
C LEU A 48 -35.52 42.26 4.79
N GLU A 49 -35.83 42.69 6.01
CA GLU A 49 -34.99 42.41 7.19
C GLU A 49 -35.04 40.92 7.59
N CYS A 50 -36.20 40.26 7.48
CA CYS A 50 -36.30 38.81 7.67
C CYS A 50 -35.40 38.07 6.67
N ASN A 51 -35.47 38.42 5.38
CA ASN A 51 -34.64 37.85 4.31
C ASN A 51 -33.14 38.14 4.52
N LYS A 52 -32.77 39.37 4.92
CA LYS A 52 -31.38 39.69 5.30
C LYS A 52 -30.89 38.82 6.46
N SER A 53 -31.72 38.60 7.48
CA SER A 53 -31.37 37.74 8.63
C SER A 53 -31.17 36.28 8.22
N LEU A 54 -32.01 35.75 7.32
CA LEU A 54 -31.89 34.40 6.78
C LEU A 54 -30.63 34.25 5.92
N ILE A 55 -30.36 35.22 5.04
CA ILE A 55 -29.12 35.27 4.24
C ILE A 55 -27.88 35.34 5.14
N SER A 56 -27.95 35.99 6.30
CA SER A 56 -26.86 36.02 7.28
C SER A 56 -26.63 34.65 7.93
N LYS A 57 -27.69 33.96 8.34
CA LYS A 57 -27.63 32.60 8.91
C LYS A 57 -27.09 31.57 7.91
N LEU A 58 -27.62 31.58 6.69
CA LEU A 58 -27.12 30.70 5.61
C LEU A 58 -25.64 30.98 5.29
N LYS A 59 -25.15 32.23 5.46
CA LYS A 59 -23.73 32.56 5.30
C LYS A 59 -22.84 32.06 6.45
N SER A 60 -23.33 32.00 7.70
CA SER A 60 -22.56 31.39 8.80
C SER A 60 -22.52 29.87 8.64
N GLU A 61 -23.66 29.24 8.39
CA GLU A 61 -23.79 27.79 8.13
C GLU A 61 -22.91 27.32 6.96
N ILE A 62 -22.92 28.04 5.84
CA ILE A 62 -22.03 27.77 4.68
C ILE A 62 -20.53 27.93 5.04
N ASN A 63 -20.17 28.70 6.06
CA ASN A 63 -18.78 28.83 6.51
C ASN A 63 -18.41 27.78 7.56
N GLU A 64 -19.34 27.38 8.43
CA GLU A 64 -19.23 26.27 9.37
C GLU A 64 -19.02 24.94 8.61
N LEU A 65 -19.88 24.65 7.62
CA LEU A 65 -19.73 23.50 6.71
C LEU A 65 -18.40 23.51 5.94
N LYS A 66 -17.87 24.70 5.57
CA LYS A 66 -16.52 24.81 4.97
C LYS A 66 -15.40 24.52 5.97
N THR A 67 -15.57 24.84 7.26
CA THR A 67 -14.59 24.46 8.28
C THR A 67 -14.63 22.97 8.58
N GLU A 68 -15.82 22.38 8.70
CA GLU A 68 -16.01 20.93 8.86
C GLU A 68 -15.42 20.15 7.67
N ALA A 69 -15.66 20.60 6.43
CA ALA A 69 -15.10 19.97 5.24
C ALA A 69 -13.55 20.00 5.20
N ARG A 70 -12.90 20.99 5.83
CA ARG A 70 -11.44 21.04 6.00
C ARG A 70 -10.96 20.08 7.09
N VAL A 71 -11.63 20.05 8.24
CA VAL A 71 -11.32 19.14 9.36
C VAL A 71 -11.51 17.67 8.91
N GLY A 72 -12.62 17.36 8.24
CA GLY A 72 -12.87 16.06 7.64
C GLY A 72 -11.91 15.70 6.48
N LYS A 73 -11.21 16.67 5.87
CA LYS A 73 -10.06 16.36 5.01
C LYS A 73 -8.83 15.99 5.84
N ALA A 74 -8.50 16.77 6.87
CA ALA A 74 -7.35 16.48 7.74
C ALA A 74 -7.45 15.08 8.37
N TYR A 75 -8.62 14.66 8.84
CA TYR A 75 -8.83 13.30 9.36
C TYR A 75 -8.70 12.20 8.28
N ARG A 76 -9.01 12.48 7.00
CA ARG A 76 -8.71 11.53 5.90
C ARG A 76 -7.21 11.45 5.63
N ASP A 77 -6.55 12.61 5.50
CA ASP A 77 -5.10 12.70 5.30
C ASP A 77 -4.34 11.98 6.44
N GLU A 78 -4.83 12.08 7.69
CA GLU A 78 -4.32 11.36 8.86
C GLU A 78 -4.61 9.85 8.82
N ALA A 79 -5.85 9.45 8.50
CA ALA A 79 -6.22 8.03 8.40
C ALA A 79 -5.50 7.31 7.25
N ASP A 80 -5.19 8.01 6.15
CA ASP A 80 -4.34 7.51 5.06
C ASP A 80 -2.89 7.33 5.55
N SER A 81 -2.34 8.29 6.31
CA SER A 81 -1.02 8.16 6.93
C SER A 81 -0.95 7.03 7.96
N LEU A 82 -2.03 6.75 8.70
CA LEU A 82 -2.11 5.63 9.63
C LEU A 82 -2.19 4.28 8.91
N ARG A 83 -2.90 4.18 7.78
CA ARG A 83 -2.88 2.98 6.92
C ARG A 83 -1.49 2.70 6.36
N GLU A 84 -0.80 3.70 5.82
CA GLU A 84 0.57 3.52 5.29
C GLU A 84 1.59 3.12 6.39
N LYS A 85 1.33 3.50 7.65
CA LYS A 85 2.09 3.03 8.83
C LYS A 85 1.75 1.58 9.19
N ALA A 86 0.47 1.20 9.21
CA ALA A 86 0.03 -0.16 9.48
C ALA A 86 0.57 -1.15 8.43
N GLU A 87 0.40 -0.87 7.14
CA GLU A 87 0.95 -1.68 6.04
C GLU A 87 2.48 -1.82 6.13
N ARG A 88 3.18 -0.84 6.71
CA ARG A 88 4.63 -0.87 6.93
C ARG A 88 5.00 -1.71 8.15
N ALA A 89 4.19 -1.68 9.21
CA ALA A 89 4.35 -2.58 10.36
C ALA A 89 4.14 -4.04 9.94
N GLU A 90 3.04 -4.36 9.24
CA GLU A 90 2.76 -5.71 8.71
C GLU A 90 3.91 -6.27 7.85
N ARG A 91 4.51 -5.42 7.00
CA ARG A 91 5.70 -5.80 6.20
C ARG A 91 6.91 -6.11 7.06
N LEU A 92 7.18 -5.29 8.08
CA LEU A 92 8.30 -5.51 9.02
C LEU A 92 8.06 -6.75 9.90
N GLU A 93 6.82 -7.02 10.32
CA GLU A 93 6.44 -8.24 11.04
C GLU A 93 6.63 -9.49 10.17
N ALA A 94 6.26 -9.43 8.90
CA ALA A 94 6.49 -10.50 7.93
C ALA A 94 7.99 -10.73 7.65
N GLU A 95 8.82 -9.69 7.66
CA GLU A 95 10.28 -9.82 7.60
C GLU A 95 10.85 -10.44 8.89
N VAL A 96 10.41 -9.98 10.07
CA VAL A 96 10.81 -10.54 11.37
C VAL A 96 10.40 -12.02 11.50
N ALA A 97 9.23 -12.42 10.98
CA ALA A 97 8.84 -13.83 10.89
C ALA A 97 9.85 -14.64 10.05
N ARG A 98 10.16 -14.19 8.83
CA ARG A 98 11.18 -14.85 7.97
C ARG A 98 12.56 -14.92 8.63
N TYR A 99 12.93 -13.92 9.43
CA TYR A 99 14.19 -13.94 10.19
C TYR A 99 14.15 -14.94 11.36
N ARG A 100 12.99 -15.17 12.01
CA ARG A 100 12.83 -16.24 13.01
C ARG A 100 12.93 -17.63 12.36
N ASP A 101 12.27 -17.84 11.23
CA ASP A 101 12.34 -19.09 10.47
C ASP A 101 13.79 -19.38 10.03
N ARG A 102 14.49 -18.35 9.55
CA ARG A 102 15.90 -18.47 9.16
C ARG A 102 16.84 -18.70 10.35
N LEU A 103 16.49 -18.21 11.54
CA LEU A 103 17.23 -18.50 12.77
C LEU A 103 17.08 -19.97 13.17
N SER A 104 15.86 -20.54 13.08
CA SER A 104 15.65 -21.95 13.40
C SER A 104 16.30 -22.90 12.38
N ASP A 105 16.30 -22.57 11.09
CA ASP A 105 17.14 -23.24 10.07
C ASP A 105 18.63 -23.23 10.50
N LEU A 106 19.15 -22.08 10.94
CA LEU A 106 20.55 -21.93 11.36
C LEU A 106 20.88 -22.70 12.65
N ASP A 107 20.01 -22.70 13.65
CA ASP A 107 20.19 -23.46 14.89
C ASP A 107 20.09 -24.98 14.65
N TYR A 108 19.25 -25.42 13.70
CA TYR A 108 19.24 -26.80 13.22
C TYR A 108 20.59 -27.17 12.55
N TYR A 109 21.06 -26.39 11.58
CA TYR A 109 22.35 -26.67 10.93
C TYR A 109 23.53 -26.59 11.90
N ARG A 110 23.50 -25.68 12.88
CA ARG A 110 24.49 -25.60 13.96
C ARG A 110 24.50 -26.87 14.78
N SER A 111 23.33 -27.32 15.26
CA SER A 111 23.18 -28.56 16.04
C SER A 111 23.70 -29.77 15.25
N ARG A 112 23.30 -29.89 13.98
CA ARG A 112 23.74 -30.99 13.10
C ARG A 112 25.25 -30.95 12.80
N THR A 113 25.86 -29.76 12.76
CA THR A 113 27.32 -29.64 12.61
C THR A 113 28.04 -30.05 13.90
N GLU A 114 27.46 -29.79 15.06
CA GLU A 114 28.03 -30.19 16.36
C GLU A 114 27.91 -31.71 16.60
N GLU A 115 26.79 -32.33 16.21
CA GLU A 115 26.64 -33.78 16.11
C GLU A 115 27.75 -34.39 15.25
N LEU A 116 27.92 -33.89 14.02
CA LEU A 116 28.95 -34.39 13.10
C LEU A 116 30.38 -34.16 13.62
N ARG A 117 30.64 -33.12 14.42
CA ARG A 117 31.93 -32.97 15.12
C ARG A 117 32.14 -34.02 16.21
N GLN A 118 31.08 -34.36 16.94
CA GLN A 118 31.13 -35.39 17.96
C GLN A 118 31.33 -36.78 17.34
N ASP A 119 30.63 -37.09 16.24
CA ASP A 119 30.81 -38.32 15.45
C ASP A 119 32.24 -38.44 14.91
N ASN A 120 32.79 -37.36 14.33
CA ASN A 120 34.17 -37.37 13.82
C ASN A 120 35.22 -37.57 14.93
N ARG A 121 35.04 -36.98 16.12
CA ARG A 121 35.94 -37.24 17.27
C ARG A 121 35.94 -38.71 17.67
N VAL A 122 34.78 -39.36 17.74
CA VAL A 122 34.69 -40.79 18.07
C VAL A 122 35.32 -41.65 16.96
N LEU A 123 35.22 -41.23 15.69
CA LEU A 123 35.93 -41.87 14.58
C LEU A 123 37.46 -41.66 14.65
N GLU A 124 37.94 -40.50 15.11
CA GLU A 124 39.37 -40.24 15.35
C GLU A 124 39.90 -41.06 16.53
N GLU A 125 39.21 -41.07 17.67
CA GLU A 125 39.54 -41.89 18.85
C GLU A 125 39.58 -43.39 18.52
N THR A 126 38.63 -43.89 17.73
CA THR A 126 38.64 -45.29 17.28
C THR A 126 39.72 -45.57 16.23
N ARG A 127 40.09 -44.60 15.39
CA ARG A 127 41.24 -44.72 14.47
C ARG A 127 42.56 -44.83 15.25
N GLU A 128 42.80 -43.95 16.21
CA GLU A 128 44.01 -43.96 17.05
C GLU A 128 44.13 -45.26 17.86
N MET A 129 43.02 -45.73 18.42
CA MET A 129 42.95 -47.02 19.13
C MET A 129 43.28 -48.22 18.22
N LEU A 130 42.83 -48.21 16.96
CA LEU A 130 43.18 -49.24 15.96
C LEU A 130 44.63 -49.10 15.46
N GLU A 131 45.15 -47.89 15.32
CA GLU A 131 46.56 -47.60 15.00
C GLU A 131 47.48 -48.12 16.11
N GLU A 132 47.11 -47.96 17.38
CA GLU A 132 47.85 -48.50 18.51
C GLU A 132 47.80 -50.04 18.57
N GLN A 133 46.65 -50.66 18.29
CA GLN A 133 46.55 -52.11 18.16
C GLN A 133 47.42 -52.64 17.01
N LEU A 134 47.47 -51.95 15.87
CA LEU A 134 48.32 -52.28 14.73
C LEU A 134 49.81 -52.16 15.09
N ALA A 135 50.20 -51.13 15.85
CA ALA A 135 51.57 -50.95 16.33
C ALA A 135 51.98 -52.08 17.30
N ARG A 136 51.12 -52.42 18.27
CA ARG A 136 51.33 -53.56 19.18
C ARG A 136 51.43 -54.90 18.43
N ALA A 137 50.68 -55.07 17.35
CA ALA A 137 50.75 -56.26 16.49
C ALA A 137 52.08 -56.32 15.70
N ARG A 138 52.55 -55.19 15.14
CA ARG A 138 53.85 -55.09 14.46
C ARG A 138 55.03 -55.41 15.40
N ALA A 139 55.05 -54.80 16.59
CA ALA A 139 56.10 -55.07 17.59
C ALA A 139 56.17 -56.55 17.99
N ARG A 140 55.03 -57.26 18.04
CA ARG A 140 55.00 -58.73 18.24
C ARG A 140 55.60 -59.53 17.09
N VAL A 141 55.38 -59.09 15.84
CA VAL A 141 55.99 -59.72 14.66
C VAL A 141 57.50 -59.47 14.63
N GLU A 142 57.93 -58.24 14.90
CA GLU A 142 59.35 -57.85 15.03
C GLU A 142 60.06 -58.69 16.10
N TYR A 143 59.45 -58.85 17.29
CA TYR A 143 59.96 -59.73 18.34
C TYR A 143 59.98 -61.23 17.94
N THR A 144 59.06 -61.67 17.08
CA THR A 144 59.08 -63.05 16.55
C THR A 144 60.25 -63.24 15.59
N VAL A 145 60.51 -62.27 14.70
CA VAL A 145 61.68 -62.29 13.79
C VAL A 145 63.00 -62.21 14.56
N GLN A 146 63.05 -61.46 15.67
CA GLN A 146 64.19 -61.43 16.58
C GLN A 146 64.50 -62.84 17.13
N LEU A 147 63.48 -63.54 17.66
CA LEU A 147 63.63 -64.91 18.16
C LEU A 147 63.99 -65.92 17.06
N GLU A 148 63.49 -65.75 15.82
CA GLU A 148 63.89 -66.58 14.69
C GLU A 148 65.38 -66.39 14.33
N ALA A 149 65.89 -65.17 14.39
CA ALA A 149 67.32 -64.87 14.19
C ALA A 149 68.19 -65.47 15.33
N ASP A 150 67.76 -65.35 16.58
CA ASP A 150 68.45 -65.96 17.73
C ASP A 150 68.48 -67.50 17.62
N ILE A 151 67.38 -68.12 17.18
CA ILE A 151 67.29 -69.57 16.92
C ILE A 151 68.23 -70.00 15.78
N LEU A 152 68.40 -69.18 14.73
CA LEU A 152 69.34 -69.45 13.64
C LEU A 152 70.79 -69.34 14.11
N SER A 153 71.12 -68.33 14.91
CA SER A 153 72.45 -68.16 15.54
C SER A 153 72.79 -69.36 16.45
N LEU A 154 71.87 -69.78 17.32
CA LEU A 154 72.04 -70.96 18.16
C LEU A 154 72.23 -72.24 17.34
N LYS A 155 71.50 -72.43 16.23
CA LYS A 155 71.72 -73.56 15.31
C LYS A 155 73.09 -73.52 14.62
N GLN A 156 73.61 -72.34 14.28
CA GLN A 156 74.96 -72.20 13.73
C GLN A 156 76.01 -72.62 14.76
N THR A 157 75.97 -72.10 16.00
CA THR A 157 76.91 -72.48 17.06
C THR A 157 76.84 -73.98 17.44
N ILE A 158 75.65 -74.59 17.39
CA ILE A 158 75.49 -76.04 17.60
C ILE A 158 76.18 -76.84 16.47
N ASN A 159 76.06 -76.39 15.22
CA ASN A 159 76.74 -77.03 14.08
C ASN A 159 78.27 -76.86 14.17
N GLU A 160 78.75 -75.66 14.53
CA GLU A 160 80.18 -75.37 14.74
C GLU A 160 80.78 -76.27 15.82
N LEU A 161 80.13 -76.35 16.99
CA LEU A 161 80.54 -77.26 18.08
C LEU A 161 80.42 -78.74 17.71
N SER A 162 79.51 -79.11 16.80
CA SER A 162 79.40 -80.49 16.30
C SER A 162 80.55 -80.85 15.36
N LEU A 163 80.91 -79.95 14.44
CA LEU A 163 82.08 -80.10 13.55
C LEU A 163 83.39 -80.09 14.35
N GLU A 164 83.51 -79.24 15.37
CA GLU A 164 84.65 -79.26 16.29
C GLU A 164 84.71 -80.58 17.08
N ARG A 165 83.57 -81.13 17.51
CA ARG A 165 83.52 -82.46 18.16
C ARG A 165 83.94 -83.56 17.20
N GLU A 166 83.47 -83.54 15.96
CA GLU A 166 83.82 -84.53 14.92
C GLU A 166 85.32 -84.49 14.61
N ALA A 167 85.88 -83.30 14.35
CA ALA A 167 87.33 -83.12 14.15
C ALA A 167 88.16 -83.57 15.38
N ASN A 168 87.67 -83.35 16.61
CA ASN A 168 88.33 -83.86 17.81
C ASN A 168 88.18 -85.39 17.98
N GLN A 169 87.10 -86.00 17.47
CA GLN A 169 86.96 -87.46 17.44
C GLN A 169 87.87 -88.09 16.39
N GLU A 170 88.02 -87.47 15.20
CA GLU A 170 89.02 -87.85 14.20
C GLU A 170 90.43 -87.73 14.78
N LYS A 171 90.76 -86.61 15.45
CA LYS A 171 92.05 -86.39 16.13
C LYS A 171 92.34 -87.45 17.20
N LEU A 172 91.34 -87.86 17.96
CA LEU A 172 91.45 -88.95 18.93
C LEU A 172 91.68 -90.30 18.23
N GLN A 173 91.03 -90.54 17.09
CA GLN A 173 91.21 -91.78 16.33
C GLN A 173 92.59 -91.84 15.67
N GLU A 174 93.08 -90.76 15.07
CA GLU A 174 94.48 -90.62 14.61
C GLU A 174 95.45 -90.99 15.74
N LEU A 175 95.28 -90.41 16.93
CA LEU A 175 96.13 -90.68 18.09
C LEU A 175 95.99 -92.12 18.61
N PHE A 176 94.82 -92.76 18.51
CA PHE A 176 94.66 -94.18 18.83
C PHE A 176 95.36 -95.08 17.80
N GLU A 177 95.29 -94.73 16.52
CA GLU A 177 95.96 -95.46 15.43
C GLU A 177 97.49 -95.29 15.50
N GLU A 178 97.99 -94.08 15.77
CA GLU A 178 99.41 -93.80 16.07
C GLU A 178 99.88 -94.58 17.31
N ASN A 179 99.12 -94.58 18.40
CA ASN A 179 99.49 -95.29 19.63
C ASN A 179 99.44 -96.82 19.44
N ALA A 180 98.52 -97.33 18.63
CA ALA A 180 98.49 -98.75 18.22
C ALA A 180 99.69 -99.10 17.32
N GLN A 181 100.09 -98.22 16.39
CA GLN A 181 101.30 -98.37 15.59
C GLN A 181 102.56 -98.33 16.47
N LEU A 182 102.64 -97.42 17.44
CA LEU A 182 103.74 -97.35 18.42
C LEU A 182 103.79 -98.58 19.33
N ALA A 183 102.64 -99.16 19.71
CA ALA A 183 102.59 -100.42 20.43
C ALA A 183 103.05 -101.61 19.57
N LEU A 184 102.70 -101.65 18.28
CA LEU A 184 103.22 -102.64 17.32
C LEU A 184 104.72 -102.46 17.08
N LEU A 185 105.19 -101.23 16.93
CA LEU A 185 106.61 -100.90 16.77
C LEU A 185 107.41 -101.28 18.02
N SER A 186 106.93 -100.93 19.22
CA SER A 186 107.51 -101.35 20.51
C SER A 186 107.58 -102.88 20.63
N LYS A 187 106.50 -103.58 20.26
CA LYS A 187 106.49 -105.05 20.21
C LYS A 187 107.46 -105.62 19.17
N SER A 188 107.66 -104.94 18.03
CA SER A 188 108.65 -105.33 17.02
C SER A 188 110.09 -105.02 17.44
N ALA A 189 110.32 -103.92 18.17
CA ALA A 189 111.60 -103.59 18.77
C ALA A 189 111.98 -104.62 19.84
N LEU A 190 111.05 -105.04 20.69
CA LEU A 190 111.23 -106.17 21.62
C LEU A 190 111.50 -107.52 20.92
N HIS A 191 111.19 -107.65 19.62
CA HIS A 191 111.61 -108.78 18.80
C HIS A 191 112.96 -108.55 18.07
N GLN A 192 113.35 -107.30 17.78
CA GLN A 192 114.65 -106.93 17.22
C GLN A 192 115.77 -106.92 18.27
N ASP A 193 115.51 -106.46 19.50
CA ASP A 193 116.43 -106.53 20.64
C ASP A 193 116.77 -107.98 21.02
N SER A 194 115.92 -108.93 20.64
CA SER A 194 116.18 -110.38 20.75
C SER A 194 116.96 -110.95 19.56
N SER A 195 117.34 -110.14 18.58
CA SER A 195 117.88 -110.57 17.28
C SER A 195 119.05 -109.74 16.74
N LEU A 196 119.44 -108.63 17.39
CA LEU A 196 120.53 -107.74 16.96
C LEU A 196 121.71 -107.78 17.94
N LEU A 197 122.27 -108.99 18.12
CA LEU A 197 123.45 -109.25 18.95
C LEU A 197 124.69 -109.62 18.09
N ASP A 198 124.67 -109.27 16.80
CA ASP A 198 125.77 -109.55 15.86
C ASP A 198 125.88 -108.51 14.72
N GLU A 199 127.00 -108.55 13.98
CA GLU A 199 127.25 -107.86 12.67
C GLU A 199 127.50 -106.32 12.62
N GLN A 200 128.43 -105.85 13.46
CA GLN A 200 129.62 -105.02 13.11
C GLN A 200 129.68 -103.99 11.92
N LEU A 201 130.08 -102.75 12.29
CA LEU A 201 131.25 -101.95 11.81
C LEU A 201 131.38 -101.33 10.37
N ALA A 202 132.27 -100.31 10.32
CA ALA A 202 132.96 -99.67 9.18
C ALA A 202 132.20 -98.55 8.39
N GLU A 203 132.83 -97.50 7.83
CA GLU A 203 134.27 -97.18 7.69
C GLU A 203 134.57 -95.64 7.53
N SER A 204 135.86 -95.27 7.53
CA SER A 204 136.48 -94.03 6.99
C SER A 204 136.53 -92.73 7.85
N ALA A 205 137.55 -91.86 7.76
CA ALA A 205 139.01 -92.00 8.03
C ALA A 205 139.81 -90.70 7.74
N VAL A 206 140.70 -90.29 8.67
CA VAL A 206 142.09 -89.73 8.48
C VAL A 206 142.33 -88.51 7.55
N GLY A 207 143.20 -87.52 7.83
CA GLY A 207 144.12 -87.26 8.95
C GLY A 207 145.10 -86.09 8.64
N GLU A 208 146.07 -85.83 9.54
CA GLU A 208 147.05 -84.72 9.44
C GLU A 208 148.44 -85.15 8.94
N GLY A 209 149.28 -84.20 8.47
CA GLY A 209 150.71 -84.44 8.18
C GLY A 209 151.48 -83.26 7.58
N ASP A 210 152.63 -82.91 8.17
CA ASP A 210 153.56 -81.86 7.69
C ASP A 210 154.50 -82.34 6.58
N ASN A 211 154.88 -81.45 5.64
CA ASN A 211 156.30 -81.15 5.30
C ASN A 211 156.52 -80.09 4.17
N SER A 212 157.72 -79.49 4.20
CA SER A 212 158.39 -78.70 3.14
C SER A 212 157.81 -77.33 2.74
N LEU A 213 158.67 -76.30 2.78
CA LEU A 213 158.26 -74.89 2.88
C LEU A 213 158.55 -74.00 1.64
N CYS A 214 159.15 -74.53 0.56
CA CYS A 214 159.74 -73.68 -0.48
C CYS A 214 158.78 -73.26 -1.62
N GLU A 215 157.88 -74.15 -2.07
CA GLU A 215 156.98 -73.85 -3.20
C GLU A 215 155.76 -73.00 -2.81
N GLN A 216 155.43 -72.95 -1.51
CA GLN A 216 154.24 -72.28 -0.99
C GLN A 216 154.21 -70.77 -1.32
N LEU A 217 155.35 -70.08 -1.35
CA LEU A 217 155.40 -68.63 -1.49
C LEU A 217 155.03 -68.12 -2.90
N SER A 218 155.36 -68.89 -3.95
CA SER A 218 154.97 -68.55 -5.33
C SER A 218 153.48 -68.79 -5.56
N SER A 219 153.01 -69.98 -5.16
CA SER A 219 151.60 -70.39 -5.26
C SER A 219 150.68 -69.45 -4.48
N ASN A 220 151.05 -69.04 -3.26
CA ASN A 220 150.25 -68.13 -2.43
C ASN A 220 150.01 -66.78 -3.12
N ALA A 221 151.03 -66.18 -3.74
CA ALA A 221 150.90 -64.88 -4.41
C ALA A 221 149.91 -64.93 -5.59
N GLN A 222 150.04 -65.94 -6.47
CA GLN A 222 149.12 -66.10 -7.60
C GLN A 222 147.70 -66.49 -7.16
N ALA A 223 147.57 -67.40 -6.18
CA ALA A 223 146.27 -67.76 -5.62
C ALA A 223 145.57 -66.57 -4.93
N ARG A 224 146.33 -65.65 -4.32
CA ARG A 224 145.79 -64.44 -3.67
C ARG A 224 145.35 -63.40 -4.71
N ALA A 225 146.07 -63.23 -5.81
CA ALA A 225 145.64 -62.41 -6.93
C ALA A 225 144.35 -62.95 -7.58
N LEU A 226 144.31 -64.24 -7.93
CA LEU A 226 143.13 -64.87 -8.54
C LEU A 226 141.91 -64.85 -7.61
N ARG A 227 142.12 -65.04 -6.29
CA ARG A 227 141.06 -64.86 -5.28
C ARG A 227 140.54 -63.42 -5.26
N LEU A 228 141.41 -62.40 -5.31
CA LEU A 228 141.00 -61.00 -5.35
C LEU A 228 140.28 -60.63 -6.66
N GLU A 229 140.64 -61.22 -7.81
CA GLU A 229 139.90 -61.02 -9.07
C GLU A 229 138.51 -61.67 -9.03
N LEU A 230 138.41 -62.93 -8.56
CA LEU A 230 137.14 -63.62 -8.37
C LEU A 230 136.26 -62.93 -7.31
N GLU A 231 136.86 -62.40 -6.24
CA GLU A 231 136.16 -61.63 -5.23
C GLU A 231 135.71 -60.27 -5.74
N ASN A 232 136.52 -59.52 -6.50
CA ASN A 232 136.08 -58.29 -7.18
C ASN A 232 134.93 -58.57 -8.15
N ARG A 233 135.00 -59.67 -8.93
CA ARG A 233 133.93 -60.06 -9.85
C ARG A 233 132.65 -60.47 -9.12
N ARG A 234 132.77 -61.17 -7.98
CA ARG A 234 131.65 -61.49 -7.09
C ARG A 234 131.05 -60.22 -6.48
N LEU A 235 131.88 -59.30 -5.98
CA LEU A 235 131.47 -58.03 -5.40
C LEU A 235 130.76 -57.16 -6.43
N ALA A 236 131.31 -57.02 -7.64
CA ALA A 236 130.69 -56.32 -8.75
C ALA A 236 129.30 -56.92 -9.09
N SER A 237 129.21 -58.24 -9.22
CA SER A 237 127.93 -58.93 -9.46
C SER A 237 126.92 -58.75 -8.32
N THR A 238 127.37 -58.70 -7.05
CA THR A 238 126.47 -58.37 -5.93
C THR A 238 126.08 -56.89 -5.90
N VAL A 239 126.94 -55.97 -6.35
CA VAL A 239 126.61 -54.54 -6.46
C VAL A 239 125.60 -54.31 -7.59
N GLU A 240 125.78 -54.96 -8.74
CA GLU A 240 124.85 -54.96 -9.87
C GLU A 240 123.49 -55.54 -9.44
N SER A 241 123.46 -56.71 -8.80
CA SER A 241 122.24 -57.32 -8.27
C SER A 241 121.55 -56.46 -7.18
N LEU A 242 122.30 -55.74 -6.34
CA LEU A 242 121.75 -54.80 -5.36
C LEU A 242 121.23 -53.51 -6.00
N GLN A 243 121.86 -53.04 -7.08
CA GLN A 243 121.37 -51.92 -7.87
C GLN A 243 120.07 -52.28 -8.59
N ASP A 244 120.01 -53.44 -9.24
CA ASP A 244 118.78 -53.95 -9.85
C ASP A 244 117.66 -54.15 -8.82
N ALA A 245 117.96 -54.74 -7.66
CA ALA A 245 116.98 -54.88 -6.58
C ALA A 245 116.46 -53.54 -6.07
N ALA A 246 117.33 -52.53 -5.93
CA ALA A 246 116.94 -51.16 -5.55
C ALA A 246 116.13 -50.46 -6.66
N LEU A 247 116.47 -50.67 -7.94
CA LEU A 247 115.71 -50.16 -9.08
C LEU A 247 114.33 -50.81 -9.17
N HIS A 248 114.21 -52.13 -8.98
CA HIS A 248 112.93 -52.81 -8.90
C HIS A 248 112.09 -52.30 -7.72
N GLN A 249 112.66 -52.21 -6.51
CA GLN A 249 111.94 -51.72 -5.33
C GLN A 249 111.49 -50.25 -5.47
N THR A 250 112.29 -49.39 -6.10
CA THR A 250 111.90 -48.00 -6.38
C THR A 250 110.83 -47.91 -7.47
N ASN A 251 110.92 -48.70 -8.53
CA ASN A 251 109.89 -48.77 -9.58
C ASN A 251 108.55 -49.32 -9.04
N GLU A 252 108.55 -50.35 -8.19
CA GLU A 252 107.34 -50.83 -7.51
C GLU A 252 106.72 -49.75 -6.63
N ARG A 253 107.54 -49.02 -5.87
CA ARG A 253 107.08 -47.93 -5.01
C ARG A 253 106.53 -46.74 -5.82
N ILE A 254 107.13 -46.42 -6.96
CA ILE A 254 106.60 -45.42 -7.92
C ILE A 254 105.24 -45.89 -8.44
N LEU A 255 105.12 -47.15 -8.89
CA LEU A 255 103.86 -47.70 -9.40
C LEU A 255 102.75 -47.75 -8.34
N GLN A 256 103.09 -47.98 -7.07
CA GLN A 256 102.17 -47.86 -5.93
C GLN A 256 101.71 -46.40 -5.75
N LEU A 257 102.65 -45.45 -5.69
CA LEU A 257 102.34 -44.02 -5.56
C LEU A 257 101.53 -43.48 -6.75
N GLU A 258 101.73 -43.98 -7.97
CA GLU A 258 100.91 -43.63 -9.13
C GLU A 258 99.47 -44.17 -9.03
N LYS A 259 99.29 -45.41 -8.53
CA LYS A 259 97.96 -45.98 -8.26
C LYS A 259 97.24 -45.19 -7.17
N GLU A 260 97.94 -44.85 -6.08
CA GLU A 260 97.39 -44.03 -4.99
C GLU A 260 97.03 -42.62 -5.46
N LYS A 261 97.92 -41.95 -6.19
CA LYS A 261 97.67 -40.64 -6.82
C LYS A 261 96.43 -40.69 -7.73
N LYS A 262 96.28 -41.73 -8.54
CA LYS A 262 95.14 -41.88 -9.45
C LYS A 262 93.83 -42.16 -8.69
N LYS A 263 93.87 -42.96 -7.62
CA LYS A 263 92.73 -43.17 -6.71
C LYS A 263 92.31 -41.88 -6.02
N LEU A 264 93.26 -41.14 -5.44
CA LEU A 264 93.00 -39.85 -4.79
C LEU A 264 92.44 -38.81 -5.78
N SER A 265 92.95 -38.78 -7.02
CA SER A 265 92.43 -37.91 -8.07
C SER A 265 90.95 -38.18 -8.39
N LEU A 266 90.55 -39.45 -8.48
CA LEU A 266 89.14 -39.84 -8.70
C LEU A 266 88.27 -39.45 -7.50
N GLN A 267 88.75 -39.67 -6.26
CA GLN A 267 88.02 -39.27 -5.06
C GLN A 267 87.83 -37.74 -4.97
N VAL A 268 88.80 -36.94 -5.40
CA VAL A 268 88.66 -35.48 -5.49
C VAL A 268 87.58 -35.09 -6.51
N GLU A 269 87.55 -35.74 -7.68
CA GLU A 269 86.55 -35.50 -8.72
C GLU A 269 85.12 -35.89 -8.25
N GLU A 270 84.98 -37.03 -7.57
CA GLU A 270 83.76 -37.47 -6.91
C GLU A 270 83.26 -36.46 -5.85
N TYR A 271 84.16 -35.96 -4.99
CA TYR A 271 83.82 -34.95 -3.98
C TYR A 271 83.48 -33.58 -4.59
N GLU A 272 84.13 -33.17 -5.67
CA GLU A 272 83.76 -31.96 -6.39
C GLU A 272 82.36 -32.06 -7.02
N ASP A 273 82.02 -33.19 -7.62
CA ASP A 273 80.69 -33.41 -8.20
C ASP A 273 79.59 -33.57 -7.13
N ALA A 274 79.90 -34.20 -6.00
CA ALA A 274 79.01 -34.19 -4.84
C ALA A 274 78.77 -32.76 -4.32
N LYS A 275 79.82 -31.93 -4.25
CA LYS A 275 79.74 -30.51 -3.88
C LYS A 275 78.89 -29.71 -4.89
N LYS A 276 79.07 -29.90 -6.20
CA LYS A 276 78.26 -29.25 -7.25
C LYS A 276 76.77 -29.59 -7.08
N LYS A 277 76.44 -30.87 -6.87
CA LYS A 277 75.06 -31.34 -6.63
C LYS A 277 74.46 -30.75 -5.36
N LEU A 278 75.22 -30.71 -4.26
CA LEU A 278 74.77 -30.08 -3.00
C LEU A 278 74.54 -28.57 -3.15
N MET A 279 75.40 -27.83 -3.86
CA MET A 279 75.20 -26.40 -4.10
C MET A 279 73.95 -26.11 -4.94
N LEU A 280 73.67 -26.93 -5.97
CA LEU A 280 72.42 -26.83 -6.74
C LEU A 280 71.21 -27.06 -5.85
N HIS A 281 71.22 -28.12 -5.03
CA HIS A 281 70.11 -28.45 -4.15
C HIS A 281 69.87 -27.39 -3.05
N ILE A 282 70.94 -26.78 -2.52
CA ILE A 282 70.84 -25.63 -1.60
C ILE A 282 70.21 -24.43 -2.33
N GLY A 283 70.59 -24.16 -3.58
CA GLY A 283 69.98 -23.12 -4.40
C GLY A 283 68.49 -23.35 -4.66
N GLU A 284 68.09 -24.58 -4.97
CA GLU A 284 66.68 -24.99 -5.09
C GLU A 284 65.92 -24.74 -3.78
N MET A 285 66.44 -25.24 -2.65
CA MET A 285 65.84 -25.04 -1.32
C MET A 285 65.77 -23.57 -0.92
N GLU A 286 66.75 -22.74 -1.27
CA GLU A 286 66.67 -21.29 -1.10
C GLU A 286 65.51 -20.69 -1.91
N THR A 287 65.25 -21.15 -3.14
CA THR A 287 64.12 -20.65 -3.94
C THR A 287 62.77 -21.10 -3.40
N THR A 288 62.64 -22.35 -2.91
CA THR A 288 61.39 -22.83 -2.30
C THR A 288 61.09 -22.09 -1.00
N VAL A 289 62.10 -21.86 -0.14
CA VAL A 289 61.96 -21.04 1.07
C VAL A 289 61.59 -19.59 0.73
N LYS A 290 62.24 -18.97 -0.26
CA LYS A 290 61.91 -17.59 -0.70
C LYS A 290 60.51 -17.49 -1.31
N ASN A 291 59.99 -18.56 -1.91
CA ASN A 291 58.60 -18.61 -2.40
C ASN A 291 57.61 -18.79 -1.24
N ALA A 292 57.86 -19.75 -0.33
CA ALA A 292 57.06 -19.94 0.87
C ALA A 292 56.98 -18.67 1.73
N GLN A 293 58.07 -17.91 1.87
CA GLN A 293 58.10 -16.60 2.56
C GLN A 293 57.26 -15.52 1.86
N ARG A 294 57.16 -15.55 0.53
CA ARG A 294 56.25 -14.63 -0.21
C ARG A 294 54.81 -15.04 -0.01
N ASP A 295 54.51 -16.32 0.00
CA ASP A 295 53.15 -16.83 0.12
C ASP A 295 52.62 -16.73 1.56
N THR A 296 53.44 -16.97 2.59
CA THR A 296 53.07 -16.63 3.97
C THR A 296 52.85 -15.14 4.16
N LYS A 297 53.63 -14.27 3.49
CA LYS A 297 53.36 -12.83 3.50
C LYS A 297 52.04 -12.48 2.80
N LYS A 298 51.71 -13.05 1.63
CA LYS A 298 50.39 -12.85 1.01
C LYS A 298 49.25 -13.29 1.94
N MET A 299 49.41 -14.42 2.63
CA MET A 299 48.38 -14.93 3.56
C MET A 299 48.28 -14.09 4.84
N GLN A 300 49.38 -13.48 5.30
CA GLN A 300 49.39 -12.42 6.31
C GLN A 300 48.59 -11.21 5.81
N ASP A 301 48.97 -10.61 4.68
CA ASP A 301 48.33 -9.41 4.10
C ASP A 301 46.81 -9.65 3.85
N ILE A 302 46.41 -10.86 3.43
CA ILE A 302 45.01 -11.27 3.25
C ILE A 302 44.27 -11.41 4.59
N ARG A 303 44.85 -12.08 5.59
CA ARG A 303 44.21 -12.23 6.91
C ARG A 303 44.02 -10.88 7.57
N ASP A 304 45.04 -10.04 7.57
CA ASP A 304 45.02 -8.74 8.23
C ASP A 304 43.98 -7.79 7.54
N SER A 305 43.76 -7.97 6.23
CA SER A 305 42.65 -7.34 5.49
C SER A 305 41.26 -7.90 5.83
N LEU A 306 41.13 -9.22 6.00
CA LEU A 306 39.88 -9.87 6.42
C LEU A 306 39.52 -9.52 7.87
N GLU A 307 40.51 -9.39 8.75
CA GLU A 307 40.36 -8.98 10.15
C GLU A 307 39.86 -7.53 10.25
N SER A 308 40.41 -6.64 9.43
CA SER A 308 39.91 -5.26 9.28
C SER A 308 38.46 -5.22 8.78
N GLN A 309 38.10 -6.07 7.80
CA GLN A 309 36.71 -6.19 7.33
C GLN A 309 35.78 -6.75 8.42
N LEU A 310 36.26 -7.70 9.22
CA LEU A 310 35.50 -8.31 10.31
C LEU A 310 35.26 -7.32 11.45
N GLN A 311 36.23 -6.48 11.80
CA GLN A 311 36.04 -5.34 12.73
C GLN A 311 34.92 -4.41 12.25
N LEU A 312 34.94 -3.97 10.99
CA LEU A 312 33.88 -3.11 10.44
C LEU A 312 32.49 -3.77 10.50
N ARG A 313 32.40 -5.09 10.28
CA ARG A 313 31.12 -5.82 10.46
C ARG A 313 30.68 -5.94 11.91
N VAL A 314 31.61 -6.04 12.86
CA VAL A 314 31.29 -6.00 14.30
C VAL A 314 30.75 -4.61 14.67
N GLU A 315 31.40 -3.53 14.24
CA GLU A 315 30.93 -2.16 14.49
C GLU A 315 29.54 -1.88 13.90
N GLU A 316 29.27 -2.34 12.66
CA GLU A 316 27.94 -2.30 12.05
C GLU A 316 26.89 -3.06 12.89
N ILE A 317 27.21 -4.28 13.34
CA ILE A 317 26.32 -5.10 14.17
C ILE A 317 26.02 -4.40 15.50
N GLU A 318 27.03 -3.82 16.16
CA GLU A 318 26.82 -3.07 17.39
C GLU A 318 25.97 -1.80 17.15
N MET A 319 26.14 -1.09 16.04
CA MET A 319 25.27 0.03 15.68
C MET A 319 23.81 -0.42 15.50
N ILE A 320 23.58 -1.51 14.77
CA ILE A 320 22.25 -2.10 14.57
C ILE A 320 21.64 -2.55 15.92
N GLN A 321 22.43 -3.12 16.83
CA GLN A 321 21.98 -3.46 18.18
C GLN A 321 21.62 -2.21 19.01
N ARG A 322 22.41 -1.13 18.92
CA ARG A 322 22.11 0.17 19.57
C ARG A 322 20.80 0.74 19.03
N GLU A 323 20.57 0.72 17.72
CA GLU A 323 19.32 1.18 17.11
C GLU A 323 18.13 0.30 17.48
N LYS A 324 18.28 -1.03 17.43
CA LYS A 324 17.27 -1.98 17.90
C LYS A 324 16.83 -1.65 19.34
N SER A 325 17.78 -1.46 20.26
CA SER A 325 17.47 -1.11 21.67
C SER A 325 16.76 0.24 21.85
N ARG A 326 16.88 1.16 20.89
CA ARG A 326 16.13 2.43 20.85
C ARG A 326 14.72 2.23 20.29
N LEU A 327 14.57 1.38 19.28
CA LEU A 327 13.26 1.04 18.70
C LEU A 327 12.41 0.22 19.68
N GLU A 328 13.01 -0.74 20.40
CA GLU A 328 12.33 -1.52 21.44
C GLU A 328 11.78 -0.62 22.56
N LYS A 329 12.56 0.37 23.03
CA LYS A 329 12.07 1.36 24.00
C LYS A 329 10.91 2.19 23.46
N ARG A 330 11.00 2.66 22.22
CA ARG A 330 9.91 3.42 21.56
C ARG A 330 8.65 2.59 21.30
N ALA A 331 8.79 1.27 21.12
CA ALA A 331 7.65 0.36 21.03
C ALA A 331 6.94 0.25 22.38
N ILE A 332 7.68 0.01 23.48
CA ILE A 332 7.13 -0.02 24.85
C ILE A 332 6.45 1.31 25.20
N GLU A 333 7.08 2.45 24.90
CA GLU A 333 6.49 3.79 25.09
C GLU A 333 5.16 3.95 24.33
N ALA A 334 5.05 3.39 23.11
CA ALA A 334 3.83 3.43 22.31
C ALA A 334 2.75 2.47 22.82
N GLU A 335 3.11 1.28 23.29
CA GLU A 335 2.20 0.31 23.91
C GLU A 335 1.61 0.87 25.22
N GLU A 336 2.43 1.48 26.08
CA GLU A 336 1.92 2.14 27.29
C GLU A 336 0.97 3.31 26.95
N LEU A 337 1.23 4.06 25.88
CA LEU A 337 0.34 5.13 25.42
C LEU A 337 -0.97 4.59 24.83
N LEU A 338 -0.94 3.42 24.18
CA LEU A 338 -2.13 2.72 23.69
C LEU A 338 -3.02 2.27 24.85
N GLU A 339 -2.46 1.61 25.87
CA GLU A 339 -3.21 1.19 27.07
C GLU A 339 -3.75 2.40 27.87
N ARG A 340 -2.96 3.48 27.97
CA ARG A 340 -3.41 4.78 28.52
C ARG A 340 -4.48 5.48 27.69
N ASN A 341 -4.77 5.02 26.47
CA ASN A 341 -5.87 5.53 25.66
C ASN A 341 -7.09 4.60 25.72
N LYS A 342 -6.92 3.27 25.63
CA LYS A 342 -7.99 2.29 25.89
C LYS A 342 -8.67 2.52 27.24
N THR A 343 -7.89 2.76 28.29
CA THR A 343 -8.42 3.03 29.64
C THR A 343 -9.21 4.36 29.72
N LYS A 344 -8.85 5.38 28.93
CA LYS A 344 -9.65 6.61 28.81
C LYS A 344 -10.91 6.40 27.98
N GLU A 345 -10.84 5.56 26.95
CA GLU A 345 -11.96 5.24 26.07
C GLU A 345 -13.07 4.53 26.86
N VAL A 346 -12.72 3.51 27.66
CA VAL A 346 -13.63 2.88 28.63
C VAL A 346 -14.20 3.89 29.63
N GLN A 347 -13.38 4.80 30.19
CA GLN A 347 -13.87 5.86 31.08
C GLN A 347 -14.83 6.84 30.38
N LEU A 348 -14.65 7.11 29.08
CA LEU A 348 -15.57 7.95 28.30
C LEU A 348 -16.88 7.22 28.00
N GLU A 349 -16.84 5.90 27.76
CA GLU A 349 -18.04 5.06 27.65
C GLU A 349 -18.81 5.00 28.97
N GLU A 350 -18.13 4.79 30.11
CA GLU A 350 -18.73 4.85 31.45
C GLU A 350 -19.39 6.21 31.71
N VAL A 351 -18.72 7.32 31.38
CA VAL A 351 -19.28 8.68 31.51
C VAL A 351 -20.47 8.89 30.57
N ALA A 352 -20.45 8.34 29.34
CA ALA A 352 -21.57 8.40 28.42
C ALA A 352 -22.77 7.58 28.92
N GLU A 353 -22.55 6.38 29.46
CA GLU A 353 -23.58 5.59 30.13
C GLU A 353 -24.18 6.33 31.32
N LEU A 354 -23.34 6.88 32.21
CA LEU A 354 -23.79 7.64 33.39
C LEU A 354 -24.60 8.88 32.98
N LYS A 355 -24.19 9.59 31.91
CA LYS A 355 -24.95 10.71 31.34
C LYS A 355 -26.30 10.28 30.77
N ASN A 356 -26.38 9.13 30.09
CA ASN A 356 -27.63 8.57 29.59
C ASN A 356 -28.56 8.12 30.72
N LYS A 357 -28.01 7.46 31.76
CA LYS A 357 -28.73 7.07 32.98
C LYS A 357 -29.28 8.31 33.71
N ALA A 358 -28.46 9.36 33.86
CA ALA A 358 -28.87 10.63 34.45
C ALA A 358 -29.99 11.32 33.64
N SER A 359 -29.88 11.40 32.31
CA SER A 359 -30.93 11.99 31.45
C SER A 359 -32.25 11.20 31.53
N ASN A 360 -32.21 9.88 31.69
CA ASN A 360 -33.40 9.06 31.85
C ASN A 360 -34.02 9.22 33.25
N LEU A 361 -33.21 9.34 34.30
CA LEU A 361 -33.68 9.69 35.65
C LEU A 361 -34.29 11.10 35.68
N GLU A 362 -33.73 12.07 34.96
CA GLU A 362 -34.26 13.43 34.85
C GLU A 362 -35.63 13.47 34.15
N LYS A 363 -35.80 12.72 33.06
CA LYS A 363 -37.11 12.52 32.40
C LYS A 363 -38.13 11.91 33.35
N GLU A 364 -37.74 10.89 34.13
CA GLU A 364 -38.61 10.23 35.08
C GLU A 364 -38.98 11.14 36.27
N VAL A 365 -38.02 11.91 36.80
CA VAL A 365 -38.29 12.95 37.82
C VAL A 365 -39.27 14.00 37.28
N ASN A 366 -39.13 14.44 36.03
CA ASN A 366 -40.06 15.39 35.42
C ASN A 366 -41.45 14.75 35.16
N ARG A 367 -41.52 13.47 34.77
CA ARG A 367 -42.79 12.72 34.67
C ARG A 367 -43.49 12.61 36.03
N LEU A 368 -42.73 12.33 37.09
CA LEU A 368 -43.25 12.25 38.46
C LEU A 368 -43.67 13.61 39.00
N ARG A 369 -42.96 14.71 38.67
CA ARG A 369 -43.39 16.09 38.99
C ARG A 369 -44.74 16.42 38.36
N LEU A 370 -44.90 16.20 37.07
CA LEU A 370 -46.18 16.41 36.37
C LEU A 370 -47.31 15.56 36.94
N ALA A 371 -47.02 14.33 37.38
CA ALA A 371 -47.99 13.47 38.06
C ALA A 371 -48.37 14.00 39.46
N VAL A 372 -47.41 14.54 40.22
CA VAL A 372 -47.65 15.19 41.52
C VAL A 372 -48.43 16.49 41.36
N GLU A 373 -48.10 17.32 40.38
CA GLU A 373 -48.84 18.55 40.04
C GLU A 373 -50.30 18.24 39.65
N SER A 374 -50.52 17.22 38.80
CA SER A 374 -51.86 16.74 38.49
C SER A 374 -52.62 16.23 39.72
N LYS A 375 -51.92 15.66 40.72
CA LYS A 375 -52.55 15.16 41.95
C LYS A 375 -52.77 16.26 43.00
N ALA A 376 -51.96 17.31 43.02
CA ALA A 376 -52.25 18.52 43.79
C ALA A 376 -53.55 19.16 43.28
N VAL A 377 -53.70 19.32 41.96
CA VAL A 377 -54.93 19.82 41.33
C VAL A 377 -56.16 18.94 41.60
N ASP A 378 -55.99 17.62 41.76
CA ASP A 378 -57.10 16.75 42.18
C ASP A 378 -57.43 16.89 43.68
N VAL A 379 -56.42 17.09 44.54
CA VAL A 379 -56.62 17.38 45.97
C VAL A 379 -57.30 18.73 46.18
N ASP A 380 -56.95 19.77 45.41
CA ASP A 380 -57.58 21.09 45.49
C ASP A 380 -59.07 21.03 45.12
N LYS A 381 -59.45 20.22 44.12
CA LYS A 381 -60.87 19.96 43.78
C LYS A 381 -61.58 19.28 44.94
N LEU A 382 -61.01 18.19 45.47
CA LEU A 382 -61.59 17.42 46.58
C LEU A 382 -61.70 18.27 47.86
N GLN A 383 -60.77 19.20 48.09
CA GLN A 383 -60.87 20.17 49.19
C GLN A 383 -61.99 21.18 48.94
N CYS A 384 -62.18 21.69 47.71
CA CYS A 384 -63.31 22.55 47.37
C CYS A 384 -64.66 21.82 47.55
N GLU A 385 -64.75 20.56 47.12
CA GLU A 385 -65.93 19.71 47.31
C GLU A 385 -66.20 19.46 48.80
N LEU A 386 -65.18 19.11 49.58
CA LEU A 386 -65.27 18.95 51.04
C LEU A 386 -65.72 20.24 51.74
N ASP A 387 -65.21 21.39 51.31
CA ASP A 387 -65.62 22.71 51.78
C ASP A 387 -67.10 23.00 51.48
N THR A 388 -67.60 22.63 50.29
CA THR A 388 -69.03 22.77 49.95
C THR A 388 -69.91 21.84 50.77
N LEU A 389 -69.55 20.56 50.89
CA LEU A 389 -70.26 19.57 51.70
C LEU A 389 -70.24 19.94 53.20
N THR A 390 -69.16 20.58 53.68
CA THR A 390 -69.07 21.09 55.06
C THR A 390 -69.97 22.30 55.27
N LYS A 391 -70.10 23.20 54.29
CA LYS A 391 -71.05 24.32 54.31
C LYS A 391 -72.49 23.79 54.30
N GLU A 392 -72.83 22.84 53.43
CA GLU A 392 -74.14 22.18 53.39
C GLU A 392 -74.46 21.46 54.71
N LYS A 393 -73.53 20.66 55.24
CA LYS A 393 -73.65 20.04 56.57
C LYS A 393 -73.91 21.08 57.66
N SER A 394 -73.25 22.24 57.62
CA SER A 394 -73.49 23.32 58.60
C SER A 394 -74.87 23.98 58.45
N GLN A 395 -75.43 24.02 57.24
CA GLN A 395 -76.79 24.52 56.99
C GLN A 395 -77.84 23.50 57.46
N LEU A 396 -77.63 22.22 57.15
CA LEU A 396 -78.48 21.12 57.63
C LEU A 396 -78.46 20.98 59.16
N LEU A 397 -77.30 21.18 59.80
CA LEU A 397 -77.20 21.22 61.26
C LEU A 397 -78.00 22.38 61.86
N LYS A 398 -77.94 23.59 61.28
CA LYS A 398 -78.77 24.72 61.73
C LYS A 398 -80.27 24.45 61.56
N GLN A 399 -80.68 23.87 60.43
CA GLN A 399 -82.07 23.46 60.22
C GLN A 399 -82.51 22.39 61.23
N PHE A 400 -81.63 21.45 61.58
CA PHE A 400 -81.88 20.44 62.61
C PHE A 400 -81.94 21.05 64.03
N GLU A 401 -81.10 22.04 64.34
CA GLU A 401 -81.16 22.81 65.59
C GLU A 401 -82.45 23.64 65.68
N GLU A 402 -82.89 24.27 64.60
CA GLU A 402 -84.16 24.99 64.50
C GLU A 402 -85.37 24.05 64.70
N VAL A 403 -85.38 22.88 64.06
CA VAL A 403 -86.41 21.85 64.25
C VAL A 403 -86.37 21.27 65.66
N ASN A 404 -85.19 21.06 66.26
CA ASN A 404 -85.08 20.62 67.65
C ASN A 404 -85.54 21.70 68.65
N ALA A 405 -85.33 22.99 68.36
CA ALA A 405 -85.87 24.08 69.15
C ALA A 405 -87.41 24.17 69.04
N GLN A 406 -87.99 23.83 67.88
CA GLN A 406 -89.44 23.67 67.72
C GLN A 406 -89.96 22.46 68.51
N ASN A 407 -89.30 21.30 68.39
CA ASN A 407 -89.63 20.09 69.17
C ASN A 407 -89.51 20.32 70.68
N ALA A 408 -88.49 21.03 71.16
CA ALA A 408 -88.33 21.36 72.57
C ALA A 408 -89.51 22.19 73.09
N ARG A 409 -89.95 23.22 72.34
CA ARG A 409 -91.15 24.02 72.66
C ARG A 409 -92.42 23.16 72.68
N LEU A 410 -92.57 22.21 71.75
CA LEU A 410 -93.68 21.25 71.76
C LEU A 410 -93.62 20.33 72.99
N CYS A 411 -92.44 19.82 73.35
CA CYS A 411 -92.24 19.01 74.54
C CYS A 411 -92.48 19.78 75.84
N ASP A 412 -92.20 21.08 75.89
CA ASP A 412 -92.50 21.92 77.05
C ASP A 412 -94.00 22.20 77.18
N VAL A 413 -94.71 22.44 76.07
CA VAL A 413 -96.19 22.48 76.05
C VAL A 413 -96.80 21.12 76.46
N GLU A 414 -96.20 20.00 76.04
CA GLU A 414 -96.58 18.67 76.53
C GLU A 414 -96.32 18.48 78.03
N LYS A 415 -95.23 19.05 78.58
CA LYS A 415 -94.95 19.01 80.03
C LYS A 415 -95.97 19.82 80.80
N GLU A 416 -96.29 21.05 80.37
CA GLU A 416 -97.33 21.88 81.00
C GLU A 416 -98.67 21.14 81.02
N TRP A 417 -99.05 20.50 79.91
CA TRP A 417 -100.25 19.66 79.82
C TRP A 417 -100.19 18.43 80.76
N LYS A 418 -99.05 17.72 80.80
CA LYS A 418 -98.82 16.57 81.71
C LYS A 418 -98.75 16.98 83.18
N GLU A 419 -98.29 18.19 83.51
CA GLU A 419 -98.28 18.72 84.87
C GLU A 419 -99.68 19.11 85.34
N LEU A 420 -100.50 19.72 84.49
CA LEU A 420 -101.92 19.93 84.78
C LEU A 420 -102.63 18.59 85.06
N LEU A 421 -102.37 17.58 84.22
CA LEU A 421 -102.94 16.24 84.37
C LEU A 421 -102.42 15.54 85.64
N SER A 422 -101.12 15.64 85.93
CA SER A 422 -100.50 15.02 87.11
C SER A 422 -100.94 15.66 88.42
N ARG A 423 -101.13 16.99 88.47
CA ARG A 423 -101.74 17.65 89.65
C ARG A 423 -103.15 17.11 89.89
N TYR A 424 -103.97 17.02 88.85
CA TYR A 424 -105.30 16.42 88.89
C TYR A 424 -105.30 14.93 89.32
N GLU A 425 -104.25 14.17 89.01
CA GLU A 425 -104.08 12.79 89.48
C GLU A 425 -103.52 12.67 90.92
N VAL A 426 -102.62 13.57 91.34
CA VAL A 426 -102.03 13.57 92.70
C VAL A 426 -103.03 14.05 93.74
N ASP A 427 -103.85 15.05 93.42
CA ASP A 427 -105.01 15.48 94.24
C ASP A 427 -106.02 14.32 94.44
N LYS A 428 -106.09 13.40 93.47
CA LYS A 428 -106.92 12.18 93.50
C LYS A 428 -106.24 10.99 94.19
N ALA A 429 -104.91 10.90 94.16
CA ALA A 429 -104.15 9.74 94.67
C ALA A 429 -103.66 9.90 96.12
N THR A 430 -103.39 11.12 96.58
CA THR A 430 -103.06 11.40 98.00
C THR A 430 -104.22 11.06 98.94
N LEU A 431 -105.47 11.19 98.46
CA LEU A 431 -106.69 10.68 99.10
C LEU A 431 -106.70 9.15 99.31
N ALA A 432 -105.82 8.38 98.63
CA ALA A 432 -105.83 6.92 98.64
C ALA A 432 -104.65 6.28 99.42
N THR A 433 -103.43 6.83 99.36
CA THR A 433 -102.22 6.14 99.84
C THR A 433 -102.00 6.17 101.35
N LEU A 434 -102.58 7.13 102.07
CA LEU A 434 -102.57 7.18 103.55
C LEU A 434 -103.18 5.92 104.23
N HIS A 435 -103.80 5.02 103.47
CA HIS A 435 -104.34 3.74 103.96
C HIS A 435 -103.32 2.61 104.19
N LYS A 436 -102.09 2.63 103.63
CA LYS A 436 -101.42 1.34 103.28
C LYS A 436 -100.10 0.92 103.97
N GLU A 437 -99.17 1.81 104.30
CA GLU A 437 -97.74 1.43 104.48
C GLU A 437 -97.35 0.72 105.81
N LEU A 438 -98.32 0.21 106.58
CA LEU A 438 -98.15 -0.22 107.98
C LEU A 438 -97.52 -1.63 108.20
N VAL A 439 -96.87 -2.26 107.19
CA VAL A 439 -96.95 -3.75 107.06
C VAL A 439 -95.63 -4.57 107.03
N GLN A 440 -94.48 -4.09 106.51
CA GLN A 440 -93.58 -5.00 105.74
C GLN A 440 -92.18 -5.40 106.30
N GLU A 441 -91.60 -4.72 107.30
CA GLU A 441 -90.13 -4.75 107.56
C GLU A 441 -89.58 -5.97 108.37
N LYS A 442 -89.39 -7.17 107.79
CA LYS A 442 -89.15 -8.38 108.65
C LYS A 442 -88.29 -9.60 108.18
N MET A 443 -87.36 -9.53 107.20
CA MET A 443 -86.98 -10.76 106.42
C MET A 443 -85.49 -11.13 106.07
N VAL A 444 -84.43 -10.50 106.57
CA VAL A 444 -83.14 -10.42 105.79
C VAL A 444 -81.98 -11.43 106.06
N THR A 445 -81.83 -12.04 107.23
CA THR A 445 -80.46 -12.29 107.80
C THR A 445 -79.73 -13.64 107.52
N GLN A 446 -79.40 -14.08 106.28
CA GLN A 446 -78.63 -15.35 106.10
C GLN A 446 -77.82 -15.59 104.78
N ARG A 447 -76.77 -16.47 104.88
CA ARG A 447 -75.96 -17.19 103.83
C ARG A 447 -74.59 -16.56 103.40
N LEU A 448 -73.44 -17.19 103.76
CA LEU A 448 -72.07 -16.80 103.29
C LEU A 448 -70.97 -17.86 103.61
N MET A 449 -70.57 -18.81 102.73
CA MET A 449 -69.66 -19.92 103.17
C MET A 449 -68.65 -20.62 102.21
N ASN A 450 -68.82 -20.68 100.87
CA ASN A 450 -68.47 -21.92 100.12
C ASN A 450 -67.19 -22.03 99.21
N THR A 451 -66.15 -21.19 99.31
CA THR A 451 -65.17 -21.03 98.19
C THR A 451 -63.68 -21.34 98.49
N LEU A 452 -63.19 -22.60 98.42
CA LEU A 452 -61.74 -22.89 98.61
C LEU A 452 -61.16 -24.26 98.12
N GLU A 453 -61.47 -24.78 96.92
CA GLU A 453 -60.78 -26.00 96.39
C GLU A 453 -60.21 -25.87 94.95
N LYS A 454 -58.97 -26.37 94.79
CA LYS A 454 -58.36 -27.02 93.59
C LYS A 454 -58.32 -26.22 92.25
N LEU A 455 -57.17 -25.61 91.91
CA LEU A 455 -56.89 -25.02 90.58
C LEU A 455 -55.42 -25.16 90.08
N GLY A 456 -55.27 -25.53 88.80
CA GLY A 456 -54.11 -25.26 87.91
C GLY A 456 -53.02 -26.33 87.76
N LEU A 457 -52.32 -26.54 86.63
CA LEU A 457 -52.38 -26.12 85.19
C LEU A 457 -51.64 -27.23 84.37
N ALA A 458 -52.01 -27.77 83.19
CA ALA A 458 -52.46 -27.24 81.87
C ALA A 458 -51.31 -26.73 80.97
N VAL A 459 -51.13 -27.06 79.67
CA VAL A 459 -51.92 -27.83 78.64
C VAL A 459 -50.99 -28.40 77.51
N GLU A 460 -51.49 -29.15 76.50
CA GLU A 460 -50.71 -30.05 75.59
C GLU A 460 -51.22 -30.15 74.10
N GLN A 461 -50.55 -30.98 73.25
CA GLN A 461 -51.06 -31.74 72.05
C GLN A 461 -51.37 -30.98 70.72
N LEU A 462 -51.52 -31.56 69.49
CA LEU A 462 -50.90 -32.70 68.73
C LEU A 462 -51.40 -32.70 67.23
N SER A 463 -50.89 -33.61 66.35
CA SER A 463 -51.54 -34.24 65.14
C SER A 463 -51.04 -33.94 63.69
N ASP A 464 -50.04 -34.68 63.21
CA ASP A 464 -50.08 -35.79 62.19
C ASP A 464 -50.93 -35.76 60.87
N PRO A 465 -50.66 -36.64 59.87
CA PRO A 465 -49.38 -37.32 59.49
C PRO A 465 -49.11 -37.52 57.97
N GLU A 466 -47.83 -37.62 57.55
CA GLU A 466 -47.33 -38.70 56.65
C GLU A 466 -45.78 -38.72 56.56
N ASN A 467 -45.18 -39.90 56.36
CA ASN A 467 -43.75 -40.20 56.11
C ASN A 467 -42.66 -39.61 57.04
N ALA A 468 -42.19 -40.45 57.98
CA ALA A 468 -40.79 -40.49 58.42
C ALA A 468 -40.34 -41.96 58.40
N PHE A 469 -39.56 -42.39 57.41
CA PHE A 469 -38.09 -42.38 57.35
C PHE A 469 -37.35 -43.18 58.42
N ASP A 470 -36.29 -43.85 57.97
CA ASP A 470 -35.33 -44.59 58.79
C ASP A 470 -34.84 -43.83 60.03
N ARG A 471 -34.71 -44.55 61.15
CA ARG A 471 -33.40 -45.12 61.54
C ARG A 471 -33.48 -45.98 62.81
N ILE A 472 -32.99 -47.23 62.70
CA ILE A 472 -31.96 -47.86 63.58
C ILE A 472 -32.29 -47.95 65.10
N VAL A 473 -32.26 -49.09 65.81
CA VAL A 473 -31.34 -50.27 65.79
C VAL A 473 -32.08 -51.57 66.21
N SER A 474 -31.61 -52.77 65.80
CA SER A 474 -31.18 -53.88 66.70
C SER A 474 -30.99 -55.23 65.97
N CYS A 475 -29.92 -55.96 66.33
CA CYS A 475 -29.65 -57.38 65.99
C CYS A 475 -29.71 -58.23 67.32
N PRO A 476 -29.35 -59.54 67.46
CA PRO A 476 -28.24 -60.30 66.82
C PRO A 476 -28.48 -61.82 66.51
N GLU A 477 -27.50 -62.51 65.90
CA GLU A 477 -27.01 -63.85 66.34
C GLU A 477 -25.75 -64.32 65.54
N ILE A 478 -24.53 -64.09 66.05
CA ILE A 478 -23.27 -64.61 65.46
C ILE A 478 -22.38 -65.25 66.55
N VAL A 479 -22.66 -66.51 66.98
CA VAL A 479 -21.84 -67.27 67.98
C VAL A 479 -21.92 -68.86 67.85
N ARG A 480 -21.07 -69.62 67.05
CA ARG A 480 -20.76 -71.15 67.11
C ARG A 480 -19.73 -71.84 66.04
N ALA A 481 -18.96 -73.03 66.28
CA ALA A 481 -17.86 -73.84 65.44
C ALA A 481 -17.25 -75.42 65.82
N VAL A 482 -16.46 -76.46 65.07
CA VAL A 482 -15.35 -77.76 65.29
C VAL A 482 -15.25 -79.51 64.94
N GLN A 483 -14.10 -80.44 64.66
CA GLN A 483 -13.70 -82.11 64.82
C GLN A 483 -12.60 -83.23 63.99
N GLU A 484 -12.12 -84.61 64.35
CA GLU A 484 -10.85 -85.69 63.98
C GLU A 484 -10.71 -87.44 63.64
N ARG A 485 -9.53 -88.35 63.41
CA ARG A 485 -9.26 -89.96 62.90
C ARG A 485 -7.86 -91.06 62.89
N LEU A 486 -7.76 -92.55 62.75
CA LEU A 486 -6.71 -93.76 62.13
C LEU A 486 -5.82 -95.18 62.71
N GLY A 487 -5.36 -96.41 62.02
CA GLY A 487 -4.22 -97.65 62.27
C GLY A 487 -4.05 -99.35 61.82
N PRO A 488 -2.87 -100.27 61.68
CA PRO A 488 -2.59 -101.87 61.23
C PRO A 488 -1.28 -103.02 61.50
N ILE A 489 -1.09 -104.45 61.11
CA ILE A 489 0.22 -105.53 60.98
C ILE A 489 0.32 -107.29 60.94
N GLN A 490 1.47 -108.23 60.81
CA GLN A 490 1.73 -109.86 60.49
C GLN A 490 3.14 -110.89 60.69
N ASP A 491 3.35 -112.36 60.53
CA ASP A 491 4.64 -113.43 60.60
C ASP A 491 4.74 -115.16 60.25
N ASP A 492 5.89 -116.11 60.16
CA ASP A 492 6.13 -117.78 59.93
C ASP A 492 7.64 -118.67 59.93
N ASP A 493 8.27 -120.02 59.74
CA ASP A 493 8.30 -121.69 59.59
C ASP A 493 9.72 -122.74 59.56
N VAL A 494 9.90 -124.21 59.53
CA VAL A 494 11.20 -125.28 59.55
C VAL A 494 11.34 -127.00 59.25
N LYS A 495 12.52 -127.87 59.07
CA LYS A 495 12.76 -129.51 58.92
C LYS A 495 14.18 -130.52 59.05
N ASP A 496 14.42 -131.90 58.62
CA ASP A 496 15.48 -133.11 59.01
C ASP A 496 16.20 -134.40 58.09
N LEU A 497 16.78 -135.68 58.53
CA LEU A 497 17.90 -136.75 57.92
C LEU A 497 18.04 -138.47 58.11
N ALA A 498 19.12 -139.40 57.74
CA ALA A 498 19.36 -141.03 57.80
C ALA A 498 20.75 -141.99 57.37
N GLY A 499 20.91 -143.43 57.26
CA GLY A 499 22.18 -144.51 57.14
C GLY A 499 22.16 -146.08 56.50
N GLU A 500 22.98 -147.30 56.39
CA GLU A 500 24.26 -148.23 56.79
C GLU A 500 24.68 -149.74 56.02
N ASN A 501 25.85 -150.57 56.17
CA ASN A 501 26.21 -152.18 56.15
C ASN A 501 27.31 -153.17 55.28
N ALA A 502 27.98 -154.39 55.71
CA ALA A 502 29.15 -155.34 55.09
C ALA A 502 29.32 -157.05 55.12
N ARG A 503 30.42 -157.89 54.67
CA ARG A 503 30.57 -159.46 54.25
C ARG A 503 31.86 -160.55 54.50
N LEU A 504 32.39 -161.58 53.63
CA LEU A 504 33.61 -162.65 53.76
C LEU A 504 34.64 -163.34 52.59
N GLU A 505 34.96 -164.66 52.16
CA GLU A 505 35.95 -165.11 50.97
C GLU A 505 35.33 -164.92 49.59
N VAL A 506 34.02 -165.05 49.62
CA VAL A 506 33.15 -164.29 48.74
C VAL A 506 33.54 -162.79 48.74
N GLU A 507 34.40 -162.24 49.61
CA GLU A 507 35.10 -160.94 49.48
C GLU A 507 36.54 -161.01 48.96
N LEU A 508 37.21 -162.14 48.74
CA LEU A 508 38.30 -162.09 47.74
C LEU A 508 37.66 -161.97 46.35
N ALA A 509 36.61 -162.74 46.07
CA ALA A 509 35.82 -162.58 44.86
C ALA A 509 35.01 -161.27 44.81
N THR A 510 34.42 -160.80 45.93
CA THR A 510 33.67 -159.53 45.97
C THR A 510 34.46 -158.32 46.45
N LEU A 511 35.68 -158.40 47.00
CA LEU A 511 36.64 -157.29 46.96
C LEU A 511 37.33 -157.25 45.60
N GLN A 512 37.46 -158.32 44.83
CA GLN A 512 37.83 -158.19 43.41
C GLN A 512 36.66 -157.63 42.57
N SER A 513 35.41 -158.04 42.84
CA SER A 513 34.22 -157.44 42.23
C SER A 513 33.98 -156.00 42.72
N GLN A 514 34.23 -155.70 44.00
CA GLN A 514 34.20 -154.33 44.53
C GLN A 514 35.44 -153.55 44.10
N VAL A 515 36.61 -154.11 43.84
CA VAL A 515 37.77 -153.36 43.30
C VAL A 515 37.58 -153.09 41.81
N THR A 516 37.00 -154.00 41.03
CA THR A 516 36.61 -153.74 39.64
C THR A 516 35.41 -152.79 39.55
N SER A 517 34.44 -152.89 40.47
CA SER A 517 33.34 -151.92 40.62
C SER A 517 33.82 -150.57 41.15
N LEU A 518 34.70 -150.51 42.15
CA LEU A 518 35.29 -149.27 42.66
C LEU A 518 36.27 -148.65 41.67
N THR A 519 36.94 -149.43 40.81
CA THR A 519 37.72 -148.85 39.70
C THR A 519 36.82 -148.43 38.54
N SER A 520 35.67 -149.06 38.29
CA SER A 520 34.67 -148.55 37.35
C SER A 520 33.99 -147.28 37.89
N GLN A 521 33.66 -147.22 39.17
CA GLN A 521 33.16 -146.02 39.86
C GLN A 521 34.22 -144.94 39.95
N HIS A 522 35.49 -145.25 40.25
CA HIS A 522 36.57 -144.28 40.28
C HIS A 522 36.92 -143.77 38.88
N THR A 523 36.83 -144.59 37.83
CA THR A 523 36.99 -144.11 36.45
C THR A 523 35.78 -143.29 35.99
N ALA A 524 34.55 -143.68 36.35
CA ALA A 524 33.34 -142.88 36.12
C ALA A 524 33.35 -141.56 36.89
N GLN A 525 33.81 -141.55 38.15
CA GLN A 525 33.97 -140.35 38.98
C GLN A 525 35.14 -139.50 38.48
N LYS A 526 36.23 -140.09 37.98
CA LYS A 526 37.32 -139.35 37.33
C LYS A 526 36.85 -138.73 36.01
N LEU A 527 35.99 -139.41 35.25
CA LEU A 527 35.35 -138.87 34.05
C LEU A 527 34.37 -137.75 34.41
N ALA A 528 33.50 -137.94 35.40
CA ALA A 528 32.57 -136.93 35.90
C ALA A 528 33.31 -135.70 36.47
N ASN A 529 34.41 -135.90 37.22
CA ASN A 529 35.28 -134.80 37.65
C ASN A 529 35.94 -134.09 36.46
N SER A 530 36.32 -134.82 35.41
CA SER A 530 36.85 -134.23 34.17
C SER A 530 35.78 -133.45 33.39
N GLN A 531 34.52 -133.89 33.44
CA GLN A 531 33.37 -133.19 32.86
C GLN A 531 33.03 -131.94 33.68
N LEU A 532 32.93 -132.04 35.00
CA LEU A 532 32.72 -130.91 35.90
C LEU A 532 33.85 -129.87 35.83
N VAL A 533 35.11 -130.29 35.57
CA VAL A 533 36.22 -129.36 35.28
C VAL A 533 36.01 -128.68 33.93
N ALA A 534 35.64 -129.41 32.87
CA ALA A 534 35.36 -128.81 31.56
C ALA A 534 34.15 -127.84 31.61
N GLU A 535 33.06 -128.22 32.29
CA GLU A 535 31.89 -127.37 32.53
C GLU A 535 32.25 -126.14 33.37
N LYS A 536 33.07 -126.30 34.42
CA LYS A 536 33.58 -125.17 35.22
C LYS A 536 34.41 -124.21 34.37
N ASP A 537 35.28 -124.73 33.51
CA ASP A 537 36.18 -123.92 32.71
C ASP A 537 35.41 -123.24 31.54
N GLU A 538 34.38 -123.89 30.99
CA GLU A 538 33.41 -123.27 30.07
C GLU A 538 32.55 -122.20 30.78
N LEU A 539 32.10 -122.42 32.01
CA LEU A 539 31.41 -121.42 32.83
C LEU A 539 32.32 -120.25 33.23
N SER A 540 33.61 -120.50 33.50
CA SER A 540 34.61 -119.43 33.74
C SER A 540 34.76 -118.57 32.49
N LYS A 541 34.96 -119.21 31.33
CA LYS A 541 35.04 -118.52 30.04
C LYS A 541 33.77 -117.74 29.72
N ASN A 542 32.58 -118.27 30.03
CA ASN A 542 31.32 -117.57 29.84
C ASN A 542 31.13 -116.39 30.83
N HIS A 543 31.63 -116.51 32.06
CA HIS A 543 31.68 -115.40 33.01
C HIS A 543 32.69 -114.31 32.58
N GLU A 544 33.84 -114.70 32.03
CA GLU A 544 34.84 -113.80 31.44
C GLU A 544 34.27 -113.06 30.22
N ASN A 545 33.67 -113.77 29.26
CA ASN A 545 32.95 -113.18 28.12
C ASN A 545 31.87 -112.17 28.57
N LEU A 546 31.07 -112.51 29.58
CA LEU A 546 30.01 -111.62 30.09
C LEU A 546 30.59 -110.41 30.84
N ARG A 547 31.74 -110.57 31.51
CA ARG A 547 32.49 -109.49 32.16
C ARG A 547 33.08 -108.52 31.13
N GLU A 548 33.62 -109.03 30.03
CA GLU A 548 34.09 -108.21 28.90
C GLU A 548 32.92 -107.44 28.24
N GLN A 549 31.79 -108.10 27.99
CA GLN A 549 30.58 -107.45 27.47
C GLN A 549 30.06 -106.36 28.41
N HIS A 550 30.08 -106.58 29.72
CA HIS A 550 29.69 -105.57 30.70
C HIS A 550 30.69 -104.38 30.74
N GLN A 551 31.99 -104.65 30.64
CA GLN A 551 33.00 -103.59 30.54
C GLN A 551 32.85 -102.76 29.26
N GLN A 552 32.57 -103.40 28.12
CA GLN A 552 32.27 -102.70 26.87
C GLN A 552 31.01 -101.84 27.02
N LEU A 553 29.93 -102.37 27.59
CA LEU A 553 28.69 -101.61 27.80
C LEU A 553 28.88 -100.38 28.73
N LEU A 554 29.76 -100.48 29.73
CA LEU A 554 30.14 -99.34 30.58
C LEU A 554 30.94 -98.29 29.80
N VAL A 555 31.85 -98.70 28.91
CA VAL A 555 32.55 -97.79 28.00
C VAL A 555 31.56 -97.11 27.04
N ASP A 556 30.65 -97.88 26.43
CA ASP A 556 29.63 -97.38 25.52
C ASP A 556 28.72 -96.36 26.23
N GLN A 557 28.26 -96.66 27.45
CA GLN A 557 27.49 -95.73 28.28
C GLN A 557 28.24 -94.41 28.54
N LEU A 558 29.54 -94.46 28.86
CA LEU A 558 30.36 -93.26 29.07
C LEU A 558 30.60 -92.47 27.78
N THR A 559 30.70 -93.13 26.61
CA THR A 559 30.77 -92.43 25.32
C THR A 559 29.44 -91.76 24.97
N LEU A 560 28.31 -92.44 25.18
CA LEU A 560 26.97 -91.89 24.97
C LEU A 560 26.70 -90.69 25.89
N GLN A 561 27.10 -90.77 27.16
CA GLN A 561 27.00 -89.63 28.08
C GLN A 561 27.83 -88.44 27.58
N ARG A 562 29.10 -88.65 27.18
CA ARG A 562 29.94 -87.58 26.63
C ARG A 562 29.35 -86.95 25.36
N ILE A 563 28.78 -87.76 24.47
CA ILE A 563 28.10 -87.28 23.25
C ILE A 563 26.85 -86.48 23.62
N HIS A 564 26.06 -86.93 24.61
CA HIS A 564 24.91 -86.18 25.09
C HIS A 564 25.31 -84.84 25.71
N GLU A 565 26.35 -84.79 26.55
CA GLU A 565 26.89 -83.55 27.13
C GLU A 565 27.36 -82.58 26.05
N GLN A 566 28.05 -83.08 25.01
CA GLN A 566 28.46 -82.29 23.84
C GLN A 566 27.26 -81.74 23.05
N LEU A 567 26.25 -82.57 22.76
CA LEU A 567 25.04 -82.15 22.04
C LEU A 567 24.19 -81.15 22.84
N SER A 568 24.08 -81.33 24.16
CA SER A 568 23.42 -80.37 25.06
C SER A 568 24.15 -79.03 25.06
N GLY A 569 25.49 -79.03 25.12
CA GLY A 569 26.31 -77.83 25.02
C GLY A 569 26.13 -77.10 23.68
N GLN A 570 26.11 -77.83 22.56
CA GLN A 570 25.84 -77.28 21.23
C GLN A 570 24.42 -76.71 21.11
N TYR A 571 23.41 -77.38 21.68
CA TYR A 571 22.04 -76.89 21.70
C TYR A 571 21.91 -75.60 22.53
N GLU A 572 22.62 -75.51 23.65
CA GLU A 572 22.71 -74.29 24.45
C GLU A 572 23.38 -73.13 23.70
N THR A 573 24.49 -73.36 22.98
CA THR A 573 25.14 -72.29 22.20
C THR A 573 24.24 -71.82 21.08
N ILE A 574 23.60 -72.73 20.34
CA ILE A 574 22.62 -72.39 19.30
C ILE A 574 21.42 -71.62 19.88
N CYS A 575 20.95 -71.94 21.08
CA CYS A 575 19.90 -71.15 21.75
C CYS A 575 20.36 -69.72 22.09
N LYS A 576 21.60 -69.57 22.61
CA LYS A 576 22.21 -68.26 22.94
C LYS A 576 22.44 -67.42 21.68
N GLU A 577 22.93 -68.01 20.60
CA GLU A 577 23.09 -67.38 19.28
C GLU A 577 21.74 -66.92 18.71
N ARG A 578 20.73 -67.80 18.70
CA ARG A 578 19.36 -67.48 18.29
C ARG A 578 18.77 -66.31 19.09
N GLU A 579 19.10 -66.21 20.37
CA GLU A 579 18.62 -65.13 21.24
C GLU A 579 19.38 -63.81 21.01
N SER A 580 20.70 -63.85 20.73
CA SER A 580 21.43 -62.68 20.23
C SER A 580 20.85 -62.20 18.90
N LEU A 581 20.74 -63.07 17.89
CA LEU A 581 20.17 -62.75 16.58
C LEU A 581 18.74 -62.21 16.68
N ARG A 582 17.94 -62.69 17.63
CA ARG A 582 16.59 -62.15 17.92
C ARG A 582 16.64 -60.79 18.62
N GLY A 583 17.69 -60.49 19.37
CA GLY A 583 18.01 -59.16 19.88
C GLY A 583 18.42 -58.21 18.76
N ASP A 584 19.34 -58.64 17.90
CA ASP A 584 19.88 -57.83 16.80
C ASP A 584 18.82 -57.56 15.72
N LEU A 585 17.96 -58.54 15.41
CA LEU A 585 16.77 -58.34 14.57
C LEU A 585 15.79 -57.32 15.16
N LYS A 586 15.69 -57.19 16.50
CA LYS A 586 14.91 -56.10 17.12
C LYS A 586 15.61 -54.75 16.93
N LYS A 587 16.93 -54.66 17.15
CA LYS A 587 17.73 -53.43 16.95
C LYS A 587 17.59 -52.91 15.52
N ILE A 588 17.87 -53.77 14.54
CA ILE A 588 17.72 -53.48 13.10
C ILE A 588 16.27 -53.08 12.76
N LYS A 589 15.25 -53.68 13.40
CA LYS A 589 13.85 -53.31 13.21
C LYS A 589 13.46 -51.98 13.87
N THR A 590 14.15 -51.54 14.92
CA THR A 590 14.01 -50.18 15.46
C THR A 590 14.77 -49.16 14.61
N GLU A 591 15.99 -49.47 14.19
CA GLU A 591 16.80 -48.63 13.29
C GLU A 591 16.10 -48.41 11.94
N ALA A 592 15.52 -49.46 11.35
CA ALA A 592 14.73 -49.35 10.12
C ALA A 592 13.47 -48.48 10.29
N ARG A 593 12.92 -48.36 11.51
CA ARG A 593 11.80 -47.45 11.80
C ARG A 593 12.28 -46.02 11.95
N THR A 594 13.32 -45.76 12.76
CA THR A 594 13.88 -44.42 12.94
C THR A 594 14.43 -43.87 11.61
N ASN A 595 15.02 -44.74 10.78
CA ASN A 595 15.48 -44.37 9.44
C ASN A 595 14.30 -44.05 8.52
N LYS A 596 13.20 -44.81 8.54
CA LYS A 596 11.98 -44.49 7.79
C LYS A 596 11.36 -43.17 8.23
N GLU A 597 11.26 -42.93 9.54
CA GLU A 597 10.79 -41.65 10.10
C GLU A 597 11.73 -40.48 9.75
N SER A 598 13.05 -40.72 9.61
CA SER A 598 14.01 -39.70 9.16
C SER A 598 13.89 -39.41 7.66
N ILE A 599 13.60 -40.43 6.84
CA ILE A 599 13.33 -40.30 5.40
C ILE A 599 12.04 -39.50 5.20
N GLU A 600 10.94 -39.84 5.88
CA GLU A 600 9.66 -39.11 5.80
C GLU A 600 9.81 -37.63 6.21
N LYS A 601 10.63 -37.34 7.24
CA LYS A 601 10.98 -35.96 7.62
C LYS A 601 11.80 -35.26 6.53
N LEU A 602 12.79 -35.94 5.96
CA LEU A 602 13.62 -35.39 4.88
C LEU A 602 12.79 -35.12 3.61
N GLU A 603 11.90 -36.03 3.22
CA GLU A 603 10.98 -35.87 2.10
C GLU A 603 10.07 -34.63 2.30
N ALA A 604 9.50 -34.44 3.50
CA ALA A 604 8.74 -33.23 3.84
C ALA A 604 9.60 -31.94 3.81
N THR A 605 10.88 -32.00 4.22
CA THR A 605 11.79 -30.85 4.07
C THR A 605 12.15 -30.58 2.61
N ILE A 606 12.23 -31.60 1.76
CA ILE A 606 12.48 -31.46 0.32
C ILE A 606 11.27 -30.80 -0.35
N GLU A 607 10.06 -31.29 -0.09
CA GLU A 607 8.81 -30.73 -0.63
C GLU A 607 8.62 -29.25 -0.22
N THR A 608 8.85 -28.92 1.05
CA THR A 608 8.74 -27.52 1.53
C THR A 608 9.83 -26.60 0.96
N LYS A 609 11.07 -27.07 0.79
CA LYS A 609 12.12 -26.27 0.12
C LYS A 609 11.89 -26.18 -1.40
N GLN A 610 11.28 -27.19 -2.04
CA GLN A 610 10.83 -27.12 -3.44
C GLN A 610 9.74 -26.06 -3.62
N ALA A 611 8.70 -26.05 -2.79
CA ALA A 611 7.67 -25.01 -2.80
C ALA A 611 8.23 -23.60 -2.55
N GLN A 612 9.29 -23.46 -1.74
CA GLN A 612 10.02 -22.20 -1.58
C GLN A 612 10.76 -21.79 -2.87
N ILE A 613 11.37 -22.72 -3.61
CA ILE A 613 12.03 -22.46 -4.90
C ILE A 613 10.99 -22.07 -5.97
N GLU A 614 9.85 -22.76 -6.05
CA GLU A 614 8.76 -22.40 -6.96
C GLU A 614 8.21 -21.00 -6.66
N LYS A 615 8.03 -20.66 -5.37
CA LYS A 615 7.64 -19.30 -4.97
C LYS A 615 8.69 -18.26 -5.36
N ILE A 616 9.97 -18.49 -5.07
CA ILE A 616 11.06 -17.55 -5.41
C ILE A 616 11.20 -17.37 -6.92
N THR A 617 11.00 -18.42 -7.71
CA THR A 617 11.03 -18.32 -9.18
C THR A 617 9.79 -17.60 -9.73
N ALA A 618 8.60 -17.80 -9.17
CA ALA A 618 7.41 -17.01 -9.49
C ALA A 618 7.58 -15.52 -9.13
N ASP A 619 8.08 -15.22 -7.93
CA ASP A 619 8.41 -13.85 -7.49
C ASP A 619 9.46 -13.20 -8.41
N SER A 620 10.47 -13.96 -8.84
CA SER A 620 11.49 -13.51 -9.80
C SER A 620 10.88 -13.17 -11.17
N VAL A 621 10.01 -14.04 -11.72
CA VAL A 621 9.28 -13.77 -12.97
C VAL A 621 8.41 -12.53 -12.82
N CYS A 622 7.69 -12.39 -11.70
CA CYS A 622 6.90 -11.21 -11.39
C CYS A 622 7.78 -9.93 -11.38
N LEU A 623 8.93 -9.95 -10.72
CA LEU A 623 9.89 -8.84 -10.72
C LEU A 623 10.44 -8.52 -12.11
N THR A 624 10.68 -9.51 -12.98
CA THR A 624 11.08 -9.23 -14.37
C THR A 624 9.97 -8.59 -15.19
N ASN A 625 8.72 -8.99 -14.97
CA ASN A 625 7.54 -8.36 -15.58
C ASN A 625 7.37 -6.91 -15.08
N LEU A 626 7.43 -6.66 -13.77
CA LEU A 626 7.37 -5.29 -13.23
C LEU A 626 8.51 -4.41 -13.76
N ARG A 627 9.74 -4.93 -13.90
CA ARG A 627 10.85 -4.21 -14.54
C ARG A 627 10.57 -3.90 -16.01
N ARG A 628 9.94 -4.82 -16.75
CA ARG A 628 9.52 -4.61 -18.15
C ARG A 628 8.45 -3.53 -18.26
N GLU A 629 7.39 -3.60 -17.45
CA GLU A 629 6.31 -2.59 -17.46
C GLU A 629 6.81 -1.21 -17.01
N HIS A 630 7.67 -1.13 -15.99
CA HIS A 630 8.35 0.11 -15.63
C HIS A 630 9.23 0.66 -16.77
N SER A 631 9.89 -0.21 -17.54
CA SER A 631 10.67 0.21 -18.70
C SER A 631 9.80 0.67 -19.87
N LYS A 632 8.63 0.05 -20.11
CA LYS A 632 7.63 0.56 -21.07
C LYS A 632 7.13 1.93 -20.64
N LEU A 633 6.63 2.04 -19.41
CA LEU A 633 6.05 3.27 -18.86
C LEU A 633 7.06 4.43 -18.87
N LYS A 634 8.35 4.15 -18.63
CA LYS A 634 9.44 5.13 -18.77
C LYS A 634 9.65 5.60 -20.22
N GLU A 635 9.41 4.74 -21.20
CA GLU A 635 9.43 5.08 -22.63
C GLU A 635 8.15 5.83 -23.03
N ASP A 636 6.99 5.41 -22.55
CA ASP A 636 5.71 6.09 -22.75
C ASP A 636 5.73 7.51 -22.16
N PHE A 637 6.37 7.71 -21.01
CA PHE A 637 6.62 9.06 -20.46
C PHE A 637 7.55 9.90 -21.36
N ARG A 638 8.58 9.32 -21.99
CA ARG A 638 9.44 10.03 -22.98
C ARG A 638 8.66 10.39 -24.24
N ASN A 639 7.83 9.46 -24.74
CA ASN A 639 6.98 9.66 -25.90
C ASN A 639 5.92 10.74 -25.63
N LEU A 640 5.27 10.71 -24.47
CA LEU A 640 4.31 11.73 -24.05
C LEU A 640 4.98 13.09 -23.81
N PHE A 641 6.18 13.13 -23.23
CA PHE A 641 6.94 14.38 -23.03
C PHE A 641 7.35 15.00 -24.37
N THR A 642 7.90 14.21 -25.30
CA THR A 642 8.27 14.70 -26.64
C THR A 642 7.05 15.08 -27.49
N ALA A 643 5.91 14.38 -27.35
CA ALA A 643 4.64 14.81 -27.93
C ALA A 643 4.13 16.12 -27.32
N SER A 644 4.28 16.31 -26.00
CA SER A 644 3.92 17.56 -25.30
C SER A 644 4.77 18.74 -25.78
N GLU A 645 6.09 18.58 -25.95
CA GLU A 645 6.95 19.64 -26.50
C GLU A 645 6.65 19.95 -27.97
N LYS A 646 6.33 18.93 -28.79
CA LYS A 646 5.83 19.15 -30.17
C LYS A 646 4.54 19.95 -30.18
N LEU A 647 3.55 19.57 -29.37
CA LEU A 647 2.26 20.27 -29.30
C LEU A 647 2.41 21.70 -28.74
N LYS A 648 3.35 21.95 -27.81
CA LYS A 648 3.71 23.30 -27.36
C LYS A 648 4.33 24.14 -28.47
N LEU A 649 5.15 23.54 -29.34
CA LEU A 649 5.73 24.22 -30.50
C LEU A 649 4.66 24.53 -31.55
N GLU A 650 3.83 23.55 -31.91
CA GLU A 650 2.68 23.73 -32.80
C GLU A 650 1.74 24.83 -32.30
N TYR A 651 1.42 24.84 -31.00
CA TYR A 651 0.62 25.90 -30.37
C TYR A 651 1.28 27.29 -30.45
N ARG A 652 2.61 27.40 -30.26
CA ARG A 652 3.34 28.67 -30.45
C ARG A 652 3.25 29.14 -31.90
N ASN A 653 3.50 28.25 -32.86
CA ASN A 653 3.42 28.54 -34.29
C ASN A 653 2.01 29.03 -34.67
N SER A 654 0.96 28.29 -34.26
CA SER A 654 -0.44 28.71 -34.46
C SER A 654 -0.78 30.04 -33.77
N GLN A 655 -0.16 30.34 -32.62
CA GLN A 655 -0.33 31.64 -31.95
C GLN A 655 0.37 32.76 -32.72
N GLU A 656 1.49 32.49 -33.40
CA GLU A 656 2.20 33.44 -34.26
C GLU A 656 1.45 33.69 -35.58
N GLU A 657 0.95 32.64 -36.24
CA GLU A 657 0.01 32.74 -37.36
C GLU A 657 -1.25 33.53 -36.98
N ASN A 658 -1.79 33.32 -35.77
CA ASN A 658 -2.92 34.11 -35.30
C ASN A 658 -2.56 35.60 -35.07
N LYS A 659 -1.30 35.93 -34.73
CA LYS A 659 -0.80 37.31 -34.64
C LYS A 659 -0.61 37.93 -36.03
N THR A 660 -0.06 37.20 -37.01
CA THR A 660 0.10 37.70 -38.38
C THR A 660 -1.25 37.94 -39.04
N LEU A 661 -2.18 36.97 -38.98
CA LEU A 661 -3.55 37.11 -39.48
C LEU A 661 -4.29 38.28 -38.80
N LYS A 662 -4.15 38.48 -37.48
CA LYS A 662 -4.71 39.67 -36.80
C LYS A 662 -4.11 40.99 -37.31
N ASN A 663 -2.83 41.01 -37.67
CA ASN A 663 -2.20 42.19 -38.26
C ASN A 663 -2.61 42.40 -39.73
N GLU A 664 -2.89 41.34 -40.47
CA GLU A 664 -3.46 41.42 -41.83
C GLU A 664 -4.91 41.89 -41.81
N VAL A 665 -5.75 41.39 -40.90
CA VAL A 665 -7.12 41.89 -40.67
C VAL A 665 -7.09 43.37 -40.29
N ARG A 666 -6.13 43.83 -39.48
CA ARG A 666 -5.93 45.26 -39.19
C ARG A 666 -5.56 46.06 -40.44
N LYS A 667 -4.62 45.59 -41.27
CA LYS A 667 -4.27 46.23 -42.55
C LYS A 667 -5.46 46.32 -43.50
N LEU A 668 -6.19 45.21 -43.67
CA LEU A 668 -7.38 45.14 -44.51
C LEU A 668 -8.50 46.07 -44.01
N SER A 669 -8.73 46.12 -42.69
CA SER A 669 -9.66 47.07 -42.06
C SER A 669 -9.27 48.52 -42.31
N LEU A 670 -7.98 48.87 -42.21
CA LEU A 670 -7.49 50.21 -42.57
C LEU A 670 -7.77 50.51 -44.06
N THR A 671 -7.41 49.62 -44.99
CA THR A 671 -7.71 49.82 -46.42
C THR A 671 -9.21 49.89 -46.72
N LEU A 672 -10.05 49.18 -45.96
CA LEU A 672 -11.50 49.26 -46.05
C LEU A 672 -11.99 50.65 -45.60
N THR A 673 -11.49 51.18 -44.49
CA THR A 673 -11.83 52.55 -44.05
C THR A 673 -11.32 53.63 -44.99
N GLU A 674 -10.15 53.46 -45.61
CA GLU A 674 -9.67 54.36 -46.67
C GLU A 674 -10.56 54.33 -47.91
N LEU A 675 -10.99 53.13 -48.35
CA LEU A 675 -11.91 52.97 -49.48
C LEU A 675 -13.30 53.53 -49.15
N GLN A 676 -13.79 53.34 -47.92
CA GLN A 676 -15.03 53.94 -47.44
C GLN A 676 -14.95 55.47 -47.41
N GLY A 677 -13.83 56.05 -46.97
CA GLY A 677 -13.57 57.49 -47.04
C GLY A 677 -13.58 58.01 -48.48
N LYS A 678 -12.91 57.31 -49.41
CA LYS A 678 -12.93 57.62 -50.85
C LYS A 678 -14.37 57.55 -51.40
N MET A 679 -15.14 56.52 -51.05
CA MET A 679 -16.54 56.39 -51.44
C MET A 679 -17.43 57.51 -50.87
N SER A 680 -17.18 57.98 -49.64
CA SER A 680 -17.85 59.18 -49.10
C SER A 680 -17.56 60.38 -50.00
N THR A 681 -16.28 60.72 -50.23
CA THR A 681 -15.91 61.89 -51.04
C THR A 681 -16.46 61.84 -52.48
N LEU A 682 -16.58 60.65 -53.08
CA LEU A 682 -17.24 60.47 -54.38
C LEU A 682 -18.76 60.64 -54.31
N THR A 683 -19.39 60.28 -53.18
CA THR A 683 -20.82 60.51 -52.92
C THR A 683 -21.11 61.99 -52.64
N ASP A 684 -20.23 62.67 -51.91
CA ASP A 684 -20.27 64.11 -51.66
C ASP A 684 -20.11 64.90 -52.98
N ASN A 685 -19.15 64.50 -53.83
CA ASN A 685 -18.99 65.05 -55.18
C ASN A 685 -20.22 64.77 -56.07
N LYS A 686 -20.79 63.57 -56.01
CA LYS A 686 -22.02 63.22 -56.76
C LYS A 686 -23.20 64.08 -56.32
N THR A 687 -23.46 64.20 -55.02
CA THR A 687 -24.59 65.00 -54.51
C THR A 687 -24.38 66.50 -54.78
N HIS A 688 -23.14 66.99 -54.75
CA HIS A 688 -22.80 68.34 -55.21
C HIS A 688 -23.14 68.56 -56.70
N LEU A 689 -22.81 67.59 -57.57
CA LEU A 689 -23.20 67.62 -58.98
C LEU A 689 -24.73 67.52 -59.17
N GLU A 690 -25.42 66.69 -58.39
CA GLU A 690 -26.89 66.59 -58.40
C GLU A 690 -27.57 67.92 -57.99
N VAL A 691 -27.01 68.64 -57.01
CA VAL A 691 -27.43 70.00 -56.64
C VAL A 691 -27.15 71.00 -57.76
N HIS A 692 -26.02 70.89 -58.47
CA HIS A 692 -25.73 71.76 -59.62
C HIS A 692 -26.65 71.48 -60.82
N LEU A 693 -26.96 70.22 -61.12
CA LEU A 693 -27.97 69.85 -62.11
C LEU A 693 -29.37 70.35 -61.71
N SER A 694 -29.72 70.30 -60.42
CA SER A 694 -31.00 70.81 -59.92
C SER A 694 -31.11 72.34 -60.05
N LYS A 695 -30.03 73.08 -59.79
CA LYS A 695 -29.97 74.53 -60.04
C LYS A 695 -30.16 74.84 -61.53
N LEU A 696 -29.42 74.16 -62.41
CA LEU A 696 -29.53 74.35 -63.86
C LEU A 696 -30.92 73.99 -64.39
N ASN A 697 -31.56 72.95 -63.84
CA ASN A 697 -32.94 72.61 -64.16
C ASN A 697 -33.92 73.70 -63.71
N ASN A 698 -33.73 74.29 -62.53
CA ASN A 698 -34.55 75.41 -62.06
C ASN A 698 -34.34 76.67 -62.92
N GLU A 699 -33.12 76.96 -63.36
CA GLU A 699 -32.83 78.04 -64.32
C GLU A 699 -33.55 77.79 -65.66
N VAL A 700 -33.53 76.56 -66.16
CA VAL A 700 -34.30 76.14 -67.36
C VAL A 700 -35.82 76.28 -67.15
N GLU A 701 -36.35 75.95 -65.97
CA GLU A 701 -37.79 76.09 -65.68
C GLU A 701 -38.21 77.57 -65.56
N ILE A 702 -37.39 78.41 -64.94
CA ILE A 702 -37.58 79.87 -64.92
C ILE A 702 -37.54 80.43 -66.35
N LEU A 703 -36.62 79.98 -67.20
CA LEU A 703 -36.57 80.37 -68.61
C LEU A 703 -37.80 79.91 -69.40
N LYS A 704 -38.37 78.73 -69.11
CA LYS A 704 -39.67 78.30 -69.67
C LYS A 704 -40.81 79.19 -69.21
N GLN A 705 -40.87 79.55 -67.93
CA GLN A 705 -41.91 80.43 -67.38
C GLN A 705 -41.82 81.82 -68.02
N VAL A 706 -40.62 82.41 -68.10
CA VAL A 706 -40.37 83.69 -68.79
C VAL A 706 -40.77 83.61 -70.27
N LYS A 707 -40.43 82.51 -70.97
CA LYS A 707 -40.89 82.27 -72.34
C LYS A 707 -42.43 82.18 -72.43
N MET A 708 -43.08 81.52 -71.50
CA MET A 708 -44.55 81.38 -71.49
C MET A 708 -45.24 82.73 -71.26
N ASN A 709 -44.76 83.53 -70.30
CA ASN A 709 -45.23 84.90 -70.07
C ASN A 709 -45.07 85.75 -71.34
N LEU A 710 -43.90 85.71 -71.99
CA LEU A 710 -43.67 86.44 -73.26
C LEU A 710 -44.55 85.94 -74.42
N GLU A 711 -44.93 84.66 -74.43
CA GLU A 711 -45.91 84.13 -75.39
C GLU A 711 -47.34 84.56 -75.08
N GLU A 712 -47.67 84.82 -73.81
CA GLU A 712 -48.97 85.35 -73.35
C GLU A 712 -49.07 86.86 -73.60
N ASP A 713 -48.04 87.64 -73.25
CA ASP A 713 -47.91 89.06 -73.63
C ASP A 713 -48.05 89.24 -75.15
N ARG A 714 -47.43 88.35 -75.94
CA ARG A 714 -47.56 88.36 -77.41
C ARG A 714 -48.97 88.02 -77.88
N LYS A 715 -49.71 87.14 -77.20
CA LYS A 715 -51.13 86.86 -77.52
C LYS A 715 -51.99 88.07 -77.19
N SER A 716 -51.88 88.63 -75.98
CA SER A 716 -52.60 89.82 -75.55
C SER A 716 -52.35 91.01 -76.47
N LEU A 717 -51.09 91.25 -76.87
CA LEU A 717 -50.76 92.29 -77.86
C LEU A 717 -51.41 92.03 -79.23
N MET A 718 -51.45 90.78 -79.70
CA MET A 718 -52.15 90.41 -80.93
C MET A 718 -53.68 90.55 -80.82
N GLU A 719 -54.27 90.29 -79.66
CA GLU A 719 -55.69 90.54 -79.38
C GLU A 719 -55.99 92.04 -79.36
N HIS A 720 -55.15 92.86 -78.73
CA HIS A 720 -55.24 94.32 -78.77
C HIS A 720 -55.09 94.88 -80.19
N VAL A 721 -54.15 94.36 -81.00
CA VAL A 721 -54.01 94.72 -82.43
C VAL A 721 -55.27 94.29 -83.21
N THR A 722 -55.83 93.11 -82.94
CA THR A 722 -57.06 92.63 -83.60
C THR A 722 -58.27 93.49 -83.22
N LEU A 723 -58.39 93.90 -81.96
CA LEU A 723 -59.42 94.80 -81.47
C LEU A 723 -59.29 96.20 -82.10
N LEU A 724 -58.06 96.72 -82.19
CA LEU A 724 -57.79 98.02 -82.81
C LEU A 724 -58.09 98.01 -84.31
N LEU A 725 -57.74 96.93 -85.02
CA LEU A 725 -58.14 96.71 -86.42
C LEU A 725 -59.66 96.64 -86.55
N GLY A 726 -60.36 95.97 -85.63
CA GLY A 726 -61.82 95.93 -85.57
C GLY A 726 -62.45 97.32 -85.36
N GLN A 727 -61.89 98.13 -84.45
CA GLN A 727 -62.31 99.52 -84.22
C GLN A 727 -62.06 100.39 -85.46
N TYR A 728 -60.89 100.25 -86.10
CA TYR A 728 -60.55 100.98 -87.32
C TYR A 728 -61.48 100.60 -88.48
N HIS A 729 -61.88 99.33 -88.58
CA HIS A 729 -62.83 98.85 -89.58
C HIS A 729 -64.25 99.36 -89.29
N ALA A 730 -64.70 99.34 -88.03
CA ALA A 730 -66.00 99.88 -87.64
C ALA A 730 -66.10 101.40 -87.87
N LEU A 731 -65.04 102.16 -87.56
CA LEU A 731 -64.96 103.60 -87.82
C LEU A 731 -64.92 103.90 -89.32
N LEU A 732 -64.24 103.06 -90.12
CA LEU A 732 -64.25 103.15 -91.59
C LEU A 732 -65.65 102.89 -92.14
N THR A 733 -66.37 101.88 -91.64
CA THR A 733 -67.77 101.62 -92.02
C THR A 733 -68.67 102.81 -91.68
N HIS A 734 -68.60 103.35 -90.46
CA HIS A 734 -69.38 104.54 -90.07
C HIS A 734 -69.05 105.74 -90.97
N SER A 735 -67.78 105.97 -91.31
CA SER A 735 -67.37 107.04 -92.22
C SER A 735 -67.81 106.83 -93.68
N LEU A 736 -68.13 105.59 -94.09
CA LEU A 736 -68.73 105.28 -95.38
C LEU A 736 -70.25 105.47 -95.33
N GLU A 737 -70.90 105.06 -94.25
CA GLU A 737 -72.33 105.28 -93.98
C GLU A 737 -72.66 106.79 -93.91
N ASP A 738 -71.86 107.57 -93.19
CA ASP A 738 -71.94 109.05 -93.16
C ASP A 738 -71.80 109.65 -94.57
N LYS A 739 -70.86 109.13 -95.38
CA LYS A 739 -70.65 109.61 -96.75
C LYS A 739 -71.86 109.31 -97.65
N ASP A 740 -72.44 108.12 -97.54
CA ASP A 740 -73.64 107.76 -98.29
C ASP A 740 -74.86 108.57 -97.82
N HIS A 741 -74.95 108.93 -96.53
CA HIS A 741 -75.91 109.92 -96.03
C HIS A 741 -75.69 111.31 -96.66
N TYR A 742 -74.46 111.83 -96.70
CA TYR A 742 -74.15 113.12 -97.34
C TYR A 742 -74.45 113.13 -98.85
N HIS A 743 -74.15 112.06 -99.59
CA HIS A 743 -74.55 111.95 -101.00
C HIS A 743 -76.08 111.88 -101.16
N MET A 744 -76.81 111.30 -100.21
CA MET A 744 -78.28 111.29 -100.20
C MET A 744 -78.85 112.72 -100.04
N GLU A 745 -78.25 113.55 -99.18
CA GLU A 745 -78.60 114.97 -99.03
C GLU A 745 -78.21 115.80 -100.27
N GLU A 746 -76.97 115.66 -100.76
CA GLU A 746 -76.47 116.36 -101.96
C GLU A 746 -77.37 116.14 -103.18
N LYS A 747 -77.81 114.90 -103.39
CA LYS A 747 -78.78 114.53 -104.42
C LYS A 747 -80.13 115.23 -104.21
N LEU A 748 -80.62 115.26 -102.96
CA LEU A 748 -81.90 115.88 -102.61
C LEU A 748 -81.88 117.42 -102.79
N PHE A 749 -80.75 118.08 -102.51
CA PHE A 749 -80.55 119.49 -102.87
C PHE A 749 -80.42 119.71 -104.38
N THR A 750 -79.72 118.82 -105.09
CA THR A 750 -79.57 118.88 -106.55
C THR A 750 -80.94 118.80 -107.27
N ASP A 751 -81.83 117.91 -106.81
CA ASP A 751 -83.20 117.81 -107.34
C ASP A 751 -84.04 119.07 -107.07
N GLN A 752 -83.82 119.77 -105.95
CA GLN A 752 -84.46 121.07 -105.68
C GLN A 752 -83.96 122.16 -106.64
N VAL A 753 -82.64 122.26 -106.86
CA VAL A 753 -82.03 123.23 -107.79
C VAL A 753 -82.51 123.00 -109.22
N ASN A 754 -82.54 121.75 -109.69
CA ASN A 754 -83.08 121.37 -111.00
C ASN A 754 -84.56 121.80 -111.18
N ASN A 755 -85.35 121.78 -110.10
CA ASN A 755 -86.74 122.22 -110.13
C ASN A 755 -86.87 123.75 -110.24
N LEU A 756 -85.96 124.52 -109.64
CA LEU A 756 -85.90 125.97 -109.77
C LEU A 756 -85.43 126.40 -111.17
N CYS A 757 -84.42 125.74 -111.75
CA CYS A 757 -83.97 126.00 -113.13
C CYS A 757 -85.10 125.84 -114.15
N ARG A 758 -85.91 124.77 -114.03
CA ARG A 758 -87.11 124.52 -114.84
C ARG A 758 -88.24 125.54 -114.65
N GLN A 759 -88.21 126.35 -113.60
CA GLN A 759 -89.14 127.47 -113.39
C GLN A 759 -88.61 128.76 -114.02
N LYS A 760 -87.30 129.03 -113.91
CA LYS A 760 -86.60 130.14 -114.57
C LYS A 760 -86.76 130.08 -116.10
N GLU A 761 -86.50 128.93 -116.69
CA GLU A 761 -86.57 128.69 -118.14
C GLU A 761 -87.97 129.05 -118.71
N LYS A 762 -89.03 128.66 -117.98
CA LYS A 762 -90.45 128.97 -118.30
C LYS A 762 -90.87 130.42 -118.07
N LEU A 763 -90.00 131.26 -117.52
CA LEU A 763 -90.17 132.72 -117.46
C LEU A 763 -89.45 133.39 -118.64
N GLU A 764 -88.25 132.93 -118.97
CA GLU A 764 -87.44 133.45 -120.08
C GLU A 764 -88.13 133.24 -121.44
N GLU A 765 -88.72 132.06 -121.70
CA GLU A 765 -89.52 131.80 -122.90
C GLU A 765 -90.67 132.81 -123.09
N LYS A 766 -91.35 133.18 -122.00
CA LYS A 766 -92.53 134.05 -122.05
C LYS A 766 -92.20 135.51 -122.37
N ILE A 767 -91.02 135.96 -121.95
CA ILE A 767 -90.55 137.33 -122.20
C ILE A 767 -90.11 137.50 -123.66
N MET A 768 -89.45 136.49 -124.24
CA MET A 768 -88.97 136.57 -125.64
C MET A 768 -90.09 136.56 -126.70
N GLU A 769 -91.22 135.87 -126.47
CA GLU A 769 -92.36 135.88 -127.41
C GLU A 769 -93.04 137.28 -127.49
N GLN A 770 -92.80 138.19 -126.53
CA GLN A 770 -93.43 139.51 -126.49
C GLN A 770 -92.76 140.54 -127.41
N TYR A 771 -91.45 140.44 -127.68
CA TYR A 771 -90.69 141.41 -128.48
C TYR A 771 -90.82 141.23 -130.01
N ARG A 772 -91.34 140.10 -130.50
CA ARG A 772 -91.45 139.78 -131.95
C ARG A 772 -92.72 140.30 -132.64
N LYS A 773 -93.31 141.40 -132.18
CA LYS A 773 -94.70 141.77 -132.54
C LYS A 773 -94.96 143.17 -133.09
N MET A 774 -93.94 144.01 -133.22
CA MET A 774 -93.95 145.11 -134.17
C MET A 774 -92.73 144.99 -135.08
N ASP A 775 -92.94 145.42 -136.31
CA ASP A 775 -92.06 145.34 -137.46
C ASP A 775 -91.66 143.97 -138.05
N SER A 776 -91.36 144.08 -139.34
CA SER A 776 -91.25 143.08 -140.40
C SER A 776 -90.30 141.88 -140.21
N CYS A 777 -90.82 140.70 -140.60
CA CYS A 777 -90.13 139.47 -141.04
C CYS A 777 -89.33 138.61 -140.03
N PRO A 778 -89.37 137.27 -140.17
CA PRO A 778 -90.58 136.45 -140.33
C PRO A 778 -90.58 135.19 -139.42
N SER A 779 -91.70 134.46 -139.42
CA SER A 779 -92.02 133.24 -138.61
C SER A 779 -92.18 133.52 -137.09
N LYS A 780 -93.36 133.31 -136.49
CA LYS A 780 -94.13 132.05 -136.28
C LYS A 780 -93.33 131.04 -135.45
N LYS A 781 -93.83 130.50 -134.33
CA LYS A 781 -95.13 130.66 -133.62
C LYS A 781 -95.00 129.94 -132.26
N LYS A 782 -95.67 130.41 -131.20
CA LYS A 782 -96.53 129.64 -130.24
C LYS A 782 -96.04 128.23 -129.78
N SER A 783 -96.19 127.85 -128.51
CA SER A 783 -97.48 127.93 -127.80
C SER A 783 -97.41 127.58 -126.30
N PHE A 784 -98.41 128.09 -125.56
CA PHE A 784 -99.16 127.48 -124.46
C PHE A 784 -98.75 126.07 -123.97
N GLY A 785 -98.75 125.79 -122.66
CA GLY A 785 -99.14 126.64 -121.52
C GLY A 785 -99.58 125.81 -120.29
N ALA A 786 -100.42 126.41 -119.43
CA ALA A 786 -101.38 125.76 -118.50
C ALA A 786 -100.85 124.60 -117.60
N SER A 787 -100.64 124.81 -116.28
CA SER A 787 -101.64 124.56 -115.20
C SER A 787 -101.88 123.04 -114.92
N LEU A 788 -102.63 122.52 -113.94
CA LEU A 788 -103.43 123.09 -112.84
C LEU A 788 -103.61 122.00 -111.72
N VAL A 789 -103.24 122.29 -110.46
CA VAL A 789 -103.93 121.86 -109.19
C VAL A 789 -104.21 120.35 -108.91
N ARG A 790 -104.45 120.06 -107.61
CA ARG A 790 -105.28 118.94 -107.05
C ARG A 790 -104.58 117.59 -106.74
N ARG A 791 -104.60 117.24 -105.42
CA ARG A 791 -105.45 116.15 -104.81
C ARG A 791 -104.69 115.03 -104.05
N VAL A 792 -105.22 114.68 -102.83
CA VAL A 792 -105.09 113.39 -102.08
C VAL A 792 -103.73 113.14 -101.37
N ARG A 793 -103.64 112.96 -100.02
CA ARG A 793 -104.13 111.89 -99.08
C ARG A 793 -103.19 110.64 -99.07
N LYS A 794 -103.11 109.78 -98.04
CA LYS A 794 -103.53 109.73 -96.60
C LYS A 794 -102.99 108.41 -95.97
N ALA A 795 -102.80 108.36 -94.63
CA ALA A 795 -102.35 107.21 -93.82
C ALA A 795 -100.84 106.87 -94.01
N GLY A 796 -100.14 106.22 -93.09
CA GLY A 796 -100.55 105.48 -91.87
C GLY A 796 -100.28 103.98 -92.01
N SER A 797 -100.34 103.14 -90.98
CA SER A 797 -100.62 103.36 -89.54
C SER A 797 -100.50 101.99 -88.83
N ASP A 798 -100.11 101.81 -87.57
CA ASP A 798 -99.73 102.71 -86.46
C ASP A 798 -98.97 101.84 -85.40
N LEU A 799 -98.39 102.29 -84.26
CA LEU A 799 -98.48 103.58 -83.58
C LEU A 799 -97.06 104.13 -83.19
N ILE A 800 -96.45 104.08 -81.98
CA ILE A 800 -96.83 103.67 -80.61
C ILE A 800 -96.27 104.65 -79.54
N SER A 801 -95.81 104.21 -78.36
CA SER A 801 -95.57 105.07 -77.17
C SER A 801 -94.61 104.40 -76.16
N LYS A 802 -94.12 105.02 -75.07
CA LYS A 802 -94.59 106.22 -74.31
C LYS A 802 -93.43 106.88 -73.51
N SER A 803 -93.70 108.01 -72.85
CA SER A 803 -92.79 108.76 -71.96
C SER A 803 -93.61 109.58 -70.92
N ARG A 804 -92.94 110.34 -70.02
CA ARG A 804 -93.47 111.25 -68.94
C ARG A 804 -93.97 110.53 -67.66
N ARG A 805 -93.97 111.12 -66.44
CA ARG A 805 -93.51 112.41 -65.81
C ARG A 805 -92.53 112.08 -64.66
N SER A 806 -91.68 112.90 -64.03
CA SER A 806 -91.52 114.35 -63.77
C SER A 806 -92.03 114.90 -62.41
N TRP A 807 -91.08 115.27 -61.53
CA TRP A 807 -91.13 116.11 -60.31
C TRP A 807 -91.47 115.52 -58.92
N HIS A 808 -90.68 116.00 -57.95
CA HIS A 808 -90.81 116.11 -56.47
C HIS A 808 -90.34 115.03 -55.47
N GLU A 809 -89.67 115.59 -54.44
CA GLU A 809 -89.24 115.12 -53.11
C GLU A 809 -88.13 114.06 -52.92
N ASP A 810 -87.32 114.32 -51.89
CA ASP A 810 -86.07 113.64 -51.55
C ASP A 810 -86.29 112.47 -50.58
N ALA A 811 -85.97 111.25 -51.02
CA ALA A 811 -85.85 110.09 -50.15
C ALA A 811 -84.66 109.22 -50.59
N VAL A 812 -83.66 109.09 -49.72
CA VAL A 812 -82.42 108.35 -50.01
C VAL A 812 -82.71 106.86 -50.25
N ARG A 813 -82.06 106.31 -51.28
CA ARG A 813 -82.31 104.95 -51.80
C ARG A 813 -82.09 103.85 -50.75
N ARG A 814 -82.94 102.83 -50.81
CA ARG A 814 -82.83 101.56 -50.08
C ARG A 814 -82.79 100.39 -51.08
N GLY A 815 -81.92 99.41 -50.82
CA GLY A 815 -82.00 98.07 -51.40
C GLY A 815 -81.19 97.87 -52.69
N SER A 816 -80.53 96.73 -52.93
CA SER A 816 -80.48 95.52 -52.09
C SER A 816 -79.10 94.85 -52.07
N ASN A 817 -78.73 94.40 -50.86
CA ASN A 817 -77.67 93.43 -50.53
C ASN A 817 -78.10 92.00 -50.96
N PRO A 818 -77.31 90.93 -50.71
CA PRO A 818 -75.90 90.82 -50.28
C PRO A 818 -75.03 90.07 -51.32
N GLY A 819 -73.72 89.84 -51.17
CA GLY A 819 -72.72 90.18 -50.13
C GLY A 819 -71.46 89.29 -50.36
N ASP A 820 -70.29 89.54 -49.76
CA ASP A 820 -69.90 90.65 -48.88
C ASP A 820 -68.39 90.99 -49.03
N ARG A 821 -67.96 92.09 -48.38
CA ARG A 821 -66.67 92.82 -48.57
C ARG A 821 -65.46 92.13 -47.87
N GLY A 822 -64.21 92.60 -47.96
CA GLY A 822 -63.61 93.77 -48.66
C GLY A 822 -63.33 95.01 -47.78
N GLY A 823 -62.12 95.58 -47.88
CA GLY A 823 -61.75 96.90 -47.34
C GLY A 823 -60.93 96.90 -46.02
N THR A 824 -60.14 97.95 -45.83
CA THR A 824 -59.15 98.11 -44.73
C THR A 824 -59.16 99.53 -44.11
N ASP A 825 -58.47 99.64 -42.97
CA ASP A 825 -57.80 100.83 -42.39
C ASP A 825 -58.56 101.91 -41.58
N SER A 826 -57.86 102.39 -40.54
CA SER A 826 -58.02 103.63 -39.74
C SER A 826 -59.26 103.81 -38.83
N ASP A 827 -59.17 104.34 -37.58
CA ASP A 827 -58.01 104.53 -36.68
C ASP A 827 -58.50 104.80 -35.22
N THR A 828 -57.58 104.79 -34.23
CA THR A 828 -57.70 105.17 -32.80
C THR A 828 -58.57 104.26 -31.89
N SER A 829 -58.18 103.89 -30.66
CA SER A 829 -56.88 103.83 -29.92
C SER A 829 -57.12 102.94 -28.65
N LEU A 830 -56.34 102.80 -27.56
CA LEU A 830 -55.14 103.45 -26.96
C LEU A 830 -54.49 102.44 -25.96
N GLU A 831 -53.18 102.57 -25.64
CA GLU A 831 -52.40 101.80 -24.63
C GLU A 831 -52.30 100.25 -24.78
N ASP A 832 -51.34 99.51 -24.22
CA ASP A 832 -49.86 99.65 -24.09
C ASP A 832 -49.35 98.21 -23.76
N VAL A 833 -48.31 97.63 -24.38
CA VAL A 833 -46.89 97.57 -23.94
C VAL A 833 -46.12 96.63 -24.90
N ARG A 834 -44.80 96.81 -25.07
CA ARG A 834 -43.89 95.93 -25.84
C ARG A 834 -42.84 95.24 -24.95
N THR A 835 -42.16 94.21 -25.49
CA THR A 835 -40.69 93.86 -25.40
C THR A 835 -40.51 92.35 -25.65
N ARG A 836 -40.00 91.86 -26.80
CA ARG A 836 -38.58 91.75 -27.27
C ARG A 836 -37.74 90.69 -26.50
N GLN A 837 -36.81 89.92 -27.09
CA GLN A 837 -36.24 89.88 -28.45
C GLN A 837 -35.57 88.52 -28.82
N ASP A 838 -35.35 88.31 -30.13
CA ASP A 838 -34.27 87.65 -30.93
C ASP A 838 -33.13 86.82 -30.24
N GLY A 839 -32.42 85.90 -30.91
CA GLY A 839 -32.35 85.57 -32.35
C GLY A 839 -31.31 84.49 -32.74
N LEU A 840 -30.88 84.50 -34.02
CA LEU A 840 -30.09 83.46 -34.71
C LEU A 840 -28.55 83.53 -34.48
N GLY A 841 -27.82 82.43 -34.71
CA GLY A 841 -26.35 82.49 -34.93
C GLY A 841 -25.59 81.14 -34.97
N LEU A 842 -24.58 81.02 -35.84
CA LEU A 842 -23.60 79.92 -35.92
C LEU A 842 -22.22 80.39 -35.39
N GLY A 843 -21.43 79.53 -34.74
CA GLY A 843 -20.03 79.85 -34.42
C GLY A 843 -19.26 78.84 -33.55
N ASN A 844 -18.02 78.54 -33.98
CA ASN A 844 -16.90 77.98 -33.20
C ASN A 844 -15.84 79.10 -33.02
N PRO A 845 -14.79 78.97 -32.18
CA PRO A 845 -14.64 78.22 -30.92
C PRO A 845 -13.95 79.02 -29.76
N GLY A 846 -13.93 78.49 -28.53
CA GLY A 846 -12.70 78.53 -27.67
C GLY A 846 -12.63 79.40 -26.39
N THR A 847 -12.13 78.75 -25.32
CA THR A 847 -11.17 79.25 -24.28
C THR A 847 -11.58 80.30 -23.21
N ARG A 848 -11.67 79.89 -21.93
CA ARG A 848 -10.87 80.35 -20.73
C ARG A 848 -11.49 79.88 -19.38
N ARG A 849 -10.71 79.27 -18.45
CA ARG A 849 -10.05 79.81 -17.22
C ARG A 849 -11.02 80.35 -16.12
N THR A 850 -10.82 80.25 -14.80
CA THR A 850 -9.88 79.57 -13.83
C THR A 850 -10.53 79.63 -12.41
N VAL A 851 -10.05 79.01 -11.31
CA VAL A 851 -8.92 79.43 -10.41
C VAL A 851 -8.78 78.43 -9.23
N TYR A 852 -7.54 77.95 -8.95
CA TYR A 852 -6.82 77.62 -7.69
C TYR A 852 -7.55 77.13 -6.40
N LEU A 853 -6.94 76.40 -5.44
CA LEU A 853 -5.55 76.29 -4.92
C LEU A 853 -5.10 74.80 -4.87
N SER A 854 -3.85 74.39 -5.19
CA SER A 854 -2.52 74.61 -4.53
C SER A 854 -2.31 73.83 -3.22
N GLY A 855 -1.11 73.33 -2.90
CA GLY A 855 0.12 73.22 -3.70
C GLY A 855 1.41 73.39 -2.85
N ASP A 856 2.58 72.81 -3.17
CA ASP A 856 2.89 71.83 -4.24
C ASP A 856 3.49 70.50 -3.70
N GLU A 857 4.79 70.17 -3.57
CA GLU A 857 6.11 70.75 -3.90
C GLU A 857 7.10 69.61 -4.31
N ASN A 858 8.42 69.84 -4.45
CA ASN A 858 9.40 68.81 -4.93
C ASN A 858 10.86 69.02 -4.46
N SER A 859 11.65 67.93 -4.31
CA SER A 859 13.13 67.91 -4.24
C SER A 859 13.71 66.50 -4.48
N ALA A 860 14.79 66.26 -5.24
CA ALA A 860 15.55 67.09 -6.20
C ALA A 860 16.35 66.18 -7.18
N CYS A 861 17.06 66.74 -8.18
CA CYS A 861 17.61 66.01 -9.34
C CYS A 861 19.19 66.00 -9.45
N PRO A 862 19.85 66.08 -10.63
CA PRO A 862 20.45 64.91 -11.31
C PRO A 862 21.94 65.07 -11.72
N ASN A 863 22.54 64.06 -12.40
CA ASN A 863 23.65 64.12 -13.40
C ASN A 863 24.25 62.71 -13.65
N ASN A 864 25.01 62.39 -14.71
CA ASN A 864 25.06 62.84 -16.12
C ASN A 864 25.88 61.80 -16.95
N ASP A 865 25.90 61.92 -18.28
CA ASP A 865 26.43 60.92 -19.23
C ASP A 865 27.97 60.92 -19.45
N GLN A 866 28.56 59.72 -19.60
CA GLN A 866 29.87 59.38 -20.22
C GLN A 866 30.19 57.89 -19.98
N GLY A 867 30.75 57.10 -20.90
CA GLY A 867 31.05 57.36 -22.32
C GLY A 867 32.02 56.33 -22.91
N ASP A 868 31.66 55.76 -24.06
CA ASP A 868 32.53 55.13 -25.07
C ASP A 868 33.32 53.80 -24.81
N ASN A 869 32.91 52.79 -25.61
CA ASN A 869 33.72 52.02 -26.59
C ASN A 869 34.22 50.57 -26.34
N LYS A 870 33.62 49.67 -27.14
CA LYS A 870 34.24 48.68 -28.07
C LYS A 870 34.97 47.43 -27.51
N SER A 871 35.07 46.31 -28.23
CA SER A 871 34.12 45.56 -29.11
C SER A 871 34.80 44.31 -29.71
N HIS A 872 34.28 43.09 -29.46
CA HIS A 872 34.63 41.81 -30.14
C HIS A 872 36.13 41.38 -30.08
N THR A 873 36.58 40.15 -30.36
CA THR A 873 35.99 38.99 -31.05
C THR A 873 36.52 37.64 -30.46
N LEU A 874 35.96 36.52 -30.93
CA LEU A 874 36.27 35.10 -30.63
C LEU A 874 37.59 34.60 -31.32
N PRO A 875 37.95 33.29 -31.31
CA PRO A 875 38.35 32.37 -30.22
C PRO A 875 39.67 31.63 -30.64
N PRO A 876 39.93 30.30 -30.44
CA PRO A 876 39.68 29.33 -29.35
C PRO A 876 41.01 28.66 -28.83
N GLU A 877 40.87 27.50 -28.18
CA GLU A 877 41.72 26.28 -28.28
C GLU A 877 42.76 25.88 -27.19
N THR A 878 42.93 24.55 -27.09
CA THR A 878 43.98 23.72 -26.44
C THR A 878 44.17 23.72 -24.92
N GLY A 879 43.86 22.56 -24.32
CA GLY A 879 44.91 21.71 -23.73
C GLY A 879 45.18 21.80 -22.21
N PRO A 880 45.04 20.70 -21.45
CA PRO A 880 45.36 20.66 -20.01
C PRO A 880 46.82 20.29 -19.74
N ARG A 881 47.33 20.64 -18.55
CA ARG A 881 48.44 19.92 -17.91
C ARG A 881 48.37 19.92 -16.38
N SER A 882 48.68 18.76 -15.83
CA SER A 882 48.79 18.46 -14.40
C SER A 882 50.17 18.75 -13.83
N SER A 883 50.25 19.17 -12.57
CA SER A 883 51.27 18.67 -11.63
C SER A 883 51.03 19.16 -10.18
N SER A 884 50.84 18.22 -9.27
CA SER A 884 51.27 18.32 -7.86
C SER A 884 52.77 17.90 -7.77
N PRO A 885 53.42 17.75 -6.59
CA PRO A 885 53.01 18.04 -5.22
C PRO A 885 54.05 18.88 -4.44
N GLN A 886 53.82 19.15 -3.14
CA GLN A 886 54.74 18.73 -2.07
C GLN A 886 54.15 18.91 -0.67
N ASP A 887 54.67 18.12 0.27
CA ASP A 887 54.22 17.98 1.66
C ASP A 887 54.78 19.07 2.59
N GLN A 888 54.08 19.30 3.71
CA GLN A 888 54.78 19.40 5.00
C GLN A 888 53.90 18.89 6.15
N GLN A 889 54.55 18.31 7.15
CA GLN A 889 53.94 17.52 8.22
C GLN A 889 53.91 18.27 9.56
N LEU A 890 52.97 17.85 10.42
CA LEU A 890 53.03 17.81 11.89
C LEU A 890 53.38 19.10 12.66
N PHE A 891 52.46 19.52 13.53
CA PHE A 891 52.77 19.62 14.95
C PHE A 891 51.52 19.30 15.81
N GLU A 892 51.74 18.89 17.05
CA GLU A 892 50.73 18.25 17.90
C GLU A 892 50.17 19.14 19.04
N ASN A 893 49.16 18.58 19.72
CA ASN A 893 48.85 18.70 21.16
C ASN A 893 47.90 19.80 21.70
N ASN A 894 46.77 19.30 22.22
CA ASN A 894 46.10 19.67 23.47
C ASN A 894 45.58 21.11 23.69
N THR A 895 44.24 21.24 23.72
CA THR A 895 43.57 21.84 24.89
C THR A 895 42.21 21.18 25.14
N THR A 896 41.90 20.91 26.41
CA THR A 896 40.65 20.27 26.87
C THR A 896 39.61 21.31 27.30
N ALA A 897 38.32 21.16 26.94
CA ALA A 897 37.12 21.42 27.78
C ALA A 897 35.83 21.66 26.95
N GLY A 898 34.65 21.47 27.58
CA GLY A 898 33.72 22.62 27.62
C GLY A 898 32.29 22.56 27.06
N THR A 899 31.55 21.47 27.25
CA THR A 899 30.14 21.52 27.76
C THR A 899 29.07 22.46 27.12
N ARG A 900 27.98 21.84 26.62
CA ARG A 900 26.55 22.28 26.55
C ARG A 900 26.01 23.21 25.44
N CYS A 901 24.86 22.74 24.91
CA CYS A 901 23.64 23.47 24.54
C CYS A 901 23.67 24.49 23.37
N ARG A 902 23.04 24.09 22.26
CA ARG A 902 21.57 24.17 22.23
C ARG A 902 20.95 22.95 21.56
#